data_AF-A0A818E089-F1
#
_entry.id   AF-A0A818E089-F1
#
_cell.length_a   1.000
_cell.length_b   1.000
_cell.length_c   1.000
_cell.angle_alpha   90.00
_cell.angle_beta   90.00
_cell.angle_gamma   90.00
#
_symmetry.space_group_name_H-M   'P 1'
#
loop_
_entity.id
_entity.type
_entity.pdbx_description
1 polymer ?
#
loop_
_entity_poly.entity_id
_entity_poly.type
_entity_poly.pdbx_seq_one_letter_code
_entity_poly.pdbx_strand_id
1 'polypeptide(L)'
;GFFDLNILVPNATFPGLVVDCLPLQMTFASSLECFYNQTCLDTLLSTYSTMFDVEILNQSLPSRFPLTTSIESIVRELFVENFHIQASYNSYFNACAPVHCSYNRARRFNSIYIITTLIALYGGLNAAFYIITPYLIDLLLFVKERIFRRDRPQRDENDPFDILRGRISTWLYVTLLTTTMTFITVFTMNASYWTTVTIYSPSEKQYEALYQQYPDTIRCPCTSISNPYESFVQVTLRQHQVCESYFIQPWWYESFDSSLNSSIFISSYFRTLSMLCDITKTTLDDAIRQFSSTTFVSSHVRQKQFIVLQTDQLFSVLKSSVITEFNTIIALINEVLHTNQYISGRQTNILLKKLFSNDSNQARIIATTQAGYDDNGLPCYCSQNPLCNVETHYQDSTSWTIPGLSFKCFVFDSVLQSSLICWYNHRCLNEVLTKLVFFDTSNITILDDKLPSRFRSNTTIKLLLDQMMIEEWAATINYTAFYHNCYPTYCTYAYYAKQNALYLIATMMGIFGGLDVILRIVCLIVVRFLFRCKTAPPGVSTLFPNTPNTLTQHPRYHLLLCNVWNIIRHEIKTYNLFKSGFNQLHIINRERYSTRLYFFLLSIGIFIIIIYSISSKETVTEKIERPTLAMYEKLLQSNDSTWRCPCSDISISYSQFIKINITFHQICSSDFVQKSWLNLLFSNSSSLMYESSHFRMILSAYFNFLSTLCTLAQTTKHNDILRFLSEKCIGAQLMPVPLYQIVLEDAMYQMKGPRSGRLNRILGLIQGIAYGNTLISSYLLNWYWPLHNNSSQTLARAHAMTLDNSCSCRTHIDCVQPESIYSSAINSSHWMMPGLNIGCSIIDTIQNSTLQCLYNQTCIDLLQLFIQRSPERLPNNINVTALNSMLHTRYPPDTSILRMSDQLFFQEGLIEISYVEFYKQCAPNYCSYTFEKHSNFLVIISRILALWGGLTLSFGFLAPCIVRLWFQINTYRQNSRIHPAA
;
A
#
# COMPACT_ATOMS: atom_id res chain seq x y z
N GLY A 1 -11.01 -48.42 -17.31
CA GLY A 1 -11.39 -49.57 -18.16
C GLY A 1 -12.87 -49.52 -18.47
N PHE A 2 -13.33 -50.24 -19.49
CA PHE A 2 -14.77 -50.47 -19.71
C PHE A 2 -15.25 -51.55 -18.74
N PHE A 3 -16.31 -51.28 -18.00
CA PHE A 3 -16.86 -52.16 -16.98
C PHE A 3 -18.27 -52.61 -17.35
N ASP A 4 -18.58 -53.87 -17.07
CA ASP A 4 -19.95 -54.27 -16.78
C ASP A 4 -20.29 -53.70 -15.39
N LEU A 5 -21.30 -52.82 -15.31
CA LEU A 5 -21.69 -52.17 -14.05
C LEU A 5 -22.17 -53.16 -12.98
N ASN A 6 -22.38 -54.44 -13.33
CA ASN A 6 -22.76 -55.49 -12.39
C ASN A 6 -21.56 -56.24 -11.79
N ILE A 7 -20.39 -56.21 -12.44
CA ILE A 7 -19.17 -56.88 -11.99
C ILE A 7 -18.00 -56.00 -12.43
N LEU A 8 -17.36 -55.26 -11.52
CA LEU A 8 -16.26 -54.33 -11.79
C LEU A 8 -14.96 -55.05 -12.25
N VAL A 9 -15.04 -55.85 -13.32
CA VAL A 9 -13.92 -56.49 -14.00
C VAL A 9 -13.68 -55.74 -15.31
N PRO A 10 -12.48 -55.19 -15.55
CA PRO A 10 -12.21 -54.40 -16.75
C PRO A 10 -12.07 -55.30 -17.98
N ASN A 11 -12.84 -55.03 -19.04
CA ASN A 11 -12.66 -55.67 -20.35
C ASN A 11 -11.40 -55.20 -21.09
N ALA A 12 -10.89 -54.00 -20.74
CA ALA A 12 -9.63 -53.43 -21.22
C ALA A 12 -9.11 -52.39 -20.21
N THR A 13 -7.79 -52.28 -20.08
CA THR A 13 -7.10 -51.27 -19.27
C THR A 13 -6.37 -50.29 -20.18
N PHE A 14 -6.52 -48.99 -19.92
CA PHE A 14 -5.83 -47.93 -20.66
C PHE A 14 -4.82 -47.25 -19.74
N PRO A 15 -3.55 -47.08 -20.16
CA PRO A 15 -2.55 -46.34 -19.40
C PRO A 15 -3.06 -44.96 -19.01
N GLY A 16 -2.84 -44.58 -17.75
CA GLY A 16 -3.26 -43.28 -17.23
C GLY A 16 -4.76 -43.11 -16.97
N LEU A 17 -5.67 -43.97 -17.46
CA LEU A 17 -7.11 -43.81 -17.21
C LEU A 17 -7.58 -44.65 -16.02
N VAL A 18 -7.91 -43.96 -14.92
CA VAL A 18 -8.47 -44.54 -13.70
C VAL A 18 -10.00 -44.62 -13.84
N VAL A 19 -10.66 -45.45 -13.03
CA VAL A 19 -12.13 -45.42 -12.84
C VAL A 19 -12.41 -45.34 -11.36
N ASP A 20 -13.37 -44.50 -11.00
CA ASP A 20 -13.78 -44.21 -9.63
C ASP A 20 -15.32 -44.11 -9.56
N CYS A 21 -15.89 -44.00 -8.36
CA CYS A 21 -17.32 -43.88 -8.11
C CYS A 21 -17.94 -42.60 -8.71
N LEU A 22 -17.13 -41.56 -8.93
CA LEU A 22 -17.55 -40.27 -9.47
C LEU A 22 -16.70 -39.89 -10.70
N PRO A 23 -17.32 -39.42 -11.81
CA PRO A 23 -16.58 -38.97 -12.99
C PRO A 23 -15.51 -37.91 -12.72
N LEU A 24 -15.74 -37.02 -11.75
CA LEU A 24 -14.74 -36.01 -11.38
C LEU A 24 -13.50 -36.63 -10.73
N GLN A 25 -13.68 -37.58 -9.80
CA GLN A 25 -12.57 -38.29 -9.15
C GLN A 25 -11.82 -39.17 -10.14
N MET A 26 -12.56 -39.82 -11.03
CA MET A 26 -12.02 -40.54 -12.17
C MET A 26 -11.09 -39.64 -13.01
N THR A 27 -11.53 -38.42 -13.31
CA THR A 27 -10.74 -37.45 -14.08
C THR A 27 -9.49 -37.02 -13.30
N PHE A 28 -9.62 -36.63 -12.04
CA PHE A 28 -8.50 -36.17 -11.22
C PHE A 28 -7.43 -37.22 -10.97
N ALA A 29 -7.83 -38.48 -10.74
CA ALA A 29 -6.89 -39.59 -10.56
C ALA A 29 -6.24 -40.03 -11.88
N SER A 30 -6.85 -39.74 -13.02
CA SER A 30 -6.30 -40.08 -14.35
C SER A 30 -5.16 -39.16 -14.77
N SER A 31 -4.34 -39.59 -15.72
CA SER A 31 -3.34 -38.81 -16.44
C SER A 31 -3.67 -38.71 -17.93
N LEU A 32 -2.91 -37.90 -18.67
CA LEU A 32 -3.10 -37.74 -20.12
C LEU A 32 -2.30 -38.75 -20.97
N GLU A 33 -1.68 -39.76 -20.34
CA GLU A 33 -0.73 -40.69 -20.98
C GLU A 33 -1.29 -41.35 -22.25
N CYS A 34 -2.53 -41.88 -22.21
CA CYS A 34 -3.16 -42.53 -23.36
C CYS A 34 -3.31 -41.59 -24.57
N PHE A 35 -3.52 -40.29 -24.35
CA PHE A 35 -3.78 -39.32 -25.41
C PHE A 35 -2.52 -38.90 -26.19
N TYR A 36 -1.33 -39.29 -25.75
CA TYR A 36 -0.08 -39.13 -26.51
C TYR A 36 0.29 -40.38 -27.32
N ASN A 37 -0.48 -41.48 -27.19
CA ASN A 37 -0.20 -42.75 -27.85
C ASN A 37 -1.31 -43.13 -28.83
N GLN A 38 -1.00 -43.14 -30.13
CA GLN A 38 -1.98 -43.42 -31.18
C GLN A 38 -2.67 -44.77 -31.00
N THR A 39 -1.92 -45.83 -30.67
CA THR A 39 -2.49 -47.16 -30.45
C THR A 39 -3.46 -47.19 -29.27
N CYS A 40 -3.15 -46.45 -28.20
CA CYS A 40 -4.04 -46.34 -27.05
C CYS A 40 -5.34 -45.61 -27.42
N LEU A 41 -5.21 -44.47 -28.11
CA LEU A 41 -6.33 -43.66 -28.58
C LEU A 41 -7.21 -44.45 -29.57
N ASP A 42 -6.62 -45.15 -30.54
CA ASP A 42 -7.35 -45.99 -31.51
C ASP A 42 -8.15 -47.09 -30.80
N THR A 43 -7.54 -47.73 -29.81
CA THR A 43 -8.21 -48.77 -29.00
C THR A 43 -9.38 -48.17 -28.21
N LEU A 44 -9.20 -46.97 -27.65
CA LEU A 44 -10.27 -46.25 -26.96
C LEU A 44 -11.41 -45.88 -27.92
N LEU A 45 -11.10 -45.33 -29.09
CA LEU A 45 -12.09 -44.90 -30.09
C LEU A 45 -12.86 -46.07 -30.72
N SER A 46 -12.22 -47.23 -30.88
CA SER A 46 -12.84 -48.45 -31.44
C SER A 46 -14.09 -48.92 -30.68
N THR A 47 -14.27 -48.47 -29.43
CA THR A 47 -15.37 -48.86 -28.55
C THR A 47 -16.61 -47.97 -28.63
N TYR A 48 -16.51 -46.75 -29.18
CA TYR A 48 -17.59 -45.76 -29.17
C TYR A 48 -18.20 -45.50 -30.56
N SER A 49 -17.37 -45.32 -31.60
CA SER A 49 -17.76 -45.17 -33.02
C SER A 49 -16.54 -44.68 -33.83
N THR A 50 -16.37 -45.14 -35.07
CA THR A 50 -15.29 -44.72 -35.98
C THR A 50 -15.54 -43.37 -36.68
N MET A 51 -16.49 -42.56 -36.22
CA MET A 51 -16.92 -41.32 -36.92
C MET A 51 -16.12 -40.05 -36.57
N PHE A 52 -15.15 -40.12 -35.64
CA PHE A 52 -14.41 -38.94 -35.20
C PHE A 52 -12.91 -39.11 -35.49
N ASP A 53 -12.37 -38.23 -36.33
CA ASP A 53 -10.93 -38.07 -36.49
C ASP A 53 -10.39 -37.26 -35.30
N VAL A 54 -9.81 -37.96 -34.33
CA VAL A 54 -9.15 -37.36 -33.16
C VAL A 54 -7.65 -37.58 -33.28
N GLU A 55 -6.89 -36.49 -33.35
CA GLU A 55 -5.42 -36.54 -33.36
C GLU A 55 -4.87 -36.70 -31.94
N ILE A 56 -3.75 -37.43 -31.81
CA ILE A 56 -3.00 -37.50 -30.56
C ILE A 56 -2.40 -36.15 -30.17
N LEU A 57 -2.18 -35.96 -28.87
CA LEU A 57 -1.44 -34.82 -28.35
C LEU A 57 0.02 -34.87 -28.79
N ASN A 58 0.58 -33.70 -29.12
CA ASN A 58 1.92 -33.61 -29.66
C ASN A 58 3.00 -33.74 -28.57
N GLN A 59 3.67 -34.89 -28.52
CA GLN A 59 4.77 -35.15 -27.60
C GLN A 59 6.03 -34.29 -27.87
N SER A 60 6.15 -33.68 -29.06
CA SER A 60 7.31 -32.86 -29.42
C SER A 60 7.27 -31.45 -28.80
N LEU A 61 6.13 -31.03 -28.22
CA LEU A 61 6.03 -29.76 -27.51
C LEU A 61 6.54 -29.94 -26.07
N PRO A 62 7.40 -29.02 -25.56
CA PRO A 62 7.86 -29.11 -24.19
C PRO A 62 6.70 -28.87 -23.22
N SER A 63 6.48 -29.81 -22.31
CA SER A 63 5.58 -29.64 -21.16
C SER A 63 6.39 -29.73 -19.86
N ARG A 64 6.04 -28.91 -18.88
CA ARG A 64 6.60 -29.00 -17.53
C ARG A 64 6.09 -30.23 -16.76
N PHE A 65 5.01 -30.86 -17.23
CA PHE A 65 4.38 -31.99 -16.57
C PHE A 65 4.79 -33.31 -17.25
N PRO A 66 5.34 -34.28 -16.49
CA PRO A 66 5.50 -35.65 -16.99
C PRO A 66 4.15 -36.24 -17.47
N LEU A 67 4.18 -37.13 -18.47
CA LEU A 67 2.98 -37.77 -19.03
C LEU A 67 2.15 -38.56 -18.01
N THR A 68 2.80 -39.06 -16.95
CA THR A 68 2.17 -39.80 -15.85
C THR A 68 1.59 -38.91 -14.76
N THR A 69 1.73 -37.59 -14.89
CA THR A 69 1.18 -36.63 -13.93
C THR A 69 -0.33 -36.71 -13.94
N SER A 70 -0.94 -36.83 -12.75
CA SER A 70 -2.39 -36.82 -12.62
C SER A 70 -2.97 -35.48 -13.06
N ILE A 71 -4.17 -35.50 -13.64
CA ILE A 71 -4.89 -34.30 -14.04
C ILE A 71 -5.13 -33.43 -12.81
N GLU A 72 -5.34 -33.99 -11.62
CA GLU A 72 -5.43 -33.21 -10.39
C GLU A 72 -4.20 -32.33 -10.14
N SER A 73 -2.99 -32.88 -10.32
CA SER A 73 -1.76 -32.14 -10.12
C SER A 73 -1.59 -31.03 -11.17
N ILE A 74 -2.03 -31.27 -12.40
CA ILE A 74 -2.03 -30.28 -13.47
C ILE A 74 -3.05 -29.17 -13.19
N VAL A 75 -4.26 -29.53 -12.71
CA VAL A 75 -5.33 -28.59 -12.30
C VAL A 75 -4.87 -27.70 -11.15
N ARG A 76 -4.15 -28.24 -10.16
CA ARG A 76 -3.58 -27.46 -9.03
C ARG A 76 -2.62 -26.37 -9.51
N GLU A 77 -1.97 -26.58 -10.64
CA GLU A 77 -1.09 -25.62 -11.32
C GLU A 77 -1.82 -24.86 -12.45
N LEU A 78 -3.16 -24.93 -12.48
CA LEU A 78 -4.05 -24.26 -13.44
C LEU A 78 -3.73 -24.55 -14.92
N PHE A 79 -3.15 -25.72 -15.23
CA PHE A 79 -2.65 -26.07 -16.56
C PHE A 79 -1.61 -25.07 -17.12
N VAL A 80 -0.92 -24.29 -16.27
CA VAL A 80 0.03 -23.28 -16.75
C VAL A 80 1.38 -23.92 -17.06
N GLU A 81 1.70 -24.00 -18.35
CA GLU A 81 2.98 -24.50 -18.85
C GLU A 81 4.14 -23.52 -18.63
N ASN A 82 3.98 -22.23 -18.99
CA ASN A 82 5.01 -21.19 -18.85
C ASN A 82 4.42 -19.80 -18.61
N PHE A 83 5.09 -18.98 -17.79
CA PHE A 83 4.81 -17.55 -17.64
C PHE A 83 5.93 -16.72 -18.29
N HIS A 84 5.58 -15.81 -19.20
CA HIS A 84 6.52 -14.84 -19.77
C HIS A 84 6.24 -13.44 -19.23
N ILE A 85 7.14 -12.94 -18.37
CA ILE A 85 7.06 -11.58 -17.84
C ILE A 85 8.02 -10.70 -18.64
N GLN A 86 7.47 -9.76 -19.42
CA GLN A 86 8.25 -8.73 -20.10
C GLN A 86 8.24 -7.45 -19.26
N ALA A 87 9.28 -7.25 -18.45
CA ALA A 87 9.50 -6.01 -17.71
C ALA A 87 10.64 -5.20 -18.37
N SER A 88 10.40 -3.92 -18.61
CA SER A 88 11.41 -3.00 -19.18
C SER A 88 11.60 -1.81 -18.26
N TYR A 89 12.77 -1.74 -17.63
CA TYR A 89 13.16 -0.59 -16.83
C TYR A 89 13.22 0.69 -17.69
N ASN A 90 13.64 0.59 -18.96
CA ASN A 90 13.70 1.74 -19.86
C ASN A 90 12.31 2.32 -20.15
N SER A 91 11.32 1.46 -20.35
CA SER A 91 9.92 1.87 -20.55
C SER A 91 9.35 2.51 -19.29
N TYR A 92 9.62 1.92 -18.11
CA TYR A 92 9.25 2.50 -16.82
C TYR A 92 9.89 3.88 -16.59
N PHE A 93 11.21 4.00 -16.82
CA PHE A 93 11.94 5.24 -16.62
C PHE A 93 11.44 6.37 -17.53
N ASN A 94 11.20 6.06 -18.81
CA ASN A 94 10.66 7.02 -19.78
C ASN A 94 9.23 7.46 -19.41
N ALA A 95 8.40 6.55 -18.88
CA ALA A 95 7.08 6.90 -18.37
C ALA A 95 7.14 7.72 -17.06
N CYS A 96 8.13 7.45 -16.20
CA CYS A 96 8.34 8.17 -14.96
C CYS A 96 8.81 9.62 -15.18
N ALA A 97 9.54 9.89 -16.28
CA ALA A 97 9.98 11.22 -16.72
C ALA A 97 10.42 12.16 -15.56
N PRO A 98 11.45 11.80 -14.79
CA PRO A 98 11.79 12.52 -13.55
C PRO A 98 12.16 13.97 -13.84
N VAL A 99 11.38 14.91 -13.27
CA VAL A 99 11.54 16.35 -13.49
C VAL A 99 12.78 16.91 -12.78
N HIS A 100 13.10 16.39 -11.60
CA HIS A 100 14.25 16.81 -10.81
C HIS A 100 14.93 15.61 -10.13
N CYS A 101 16.25 15.51 -10.30
CA CYS A 101 17.09 14.57 -9.57
C CYS A 101 17.99 15.34 -8.60
N SER A 102 18.02 14.94 -7.32
CA SER A 102 18.94 15.51 -6.33
C SER A 102 19.94 14.46 -5.87
N TYR A 103 21.19 14.88 -5.64
CA TYR A 103 22.25 14.02 -5.12
C TYR A 103 23.07 14.78 -4.08
N ASN A 104 23.42 14.11 -2.99
CA ASN A 104 24.30 14.68 -1.96
C ASN A 104 25.74 14.27 -2.25
N ARG A 105 26.61 15.25 -2.56
CA ARG A 105 28.05 15.01 -2.71
C ARG A 105 28.79 15.63 -1.53
N ALA A 106 29.47 14.78 -0.73
CA ALA A 106 30.42 15.25 0.26
C ALA A 106 31.58 15.96 -0.46
N ARG A 107 31.56 17.31 -0.46
CA ARG A 107 32.64 18.10 -1.07
C ARG A 107 33.78 18.23 -0.07
N ARG A 108 34.99 17.81 -0.48
CA ARG A 108 36.22 18.31 0.14
C ARG A 108 36.29 19.83 -0.08
N PHE A 109 36.94 20.55 0.83
CA PHE A 109 37.18 21.97 0.67
C PHE A 109 37.74 22.26 -0.73
N ASN A 110 37.06 23.12 -1.49
CA ASN A 110 37.51 23.51 -2.83
C ASN A 110 38.91 24.13 -2.72
N SER A 111 39.81 23.85 -3.66
CA SER A 111 41.14 24.46 -3.73
C SER A 111 41.10 25.98 -3.57
N ILE A 112 40.07 26.64 -4.11
CA ILE A 112 39.83 28.08 -3.92
C ILE A 112 39.61 28.42 -2.44
N TYR A 113 38.78 27.66 -1.73
CA TYR A 113 38.52 27.85 -0.29
C TYR A 113 39.79 27.63 0.55
N ILE A 114 40.61 26.64 0.19
CA ILE A 114 41.89 26.37 0.89
C ILE A 114 42.86 27.54 0.68
N ILE A 115 43.03 28.00 -0.57
CA ILE A 115 43.92 29.10 -0.93
C ILE A 115 43.46 30.41 -0.27
N THR A 116 42.16 30.72 -0.30
CA THR A 116 41.62 31.93 0.34
C THR A 116 41.79 31.90 1.85
N THR A 117 41.61 30.75 2.48
CA THR A 117 41.83 30.57 3.93
C THR A 117 43.31 30.76 4.29
N LEU A 118 44.24 30.23 3.50
CA LEU A 118 45.68 30.40 3.71
C LEU A 118 46.13 31.86 3.53
N ILE A 119 45.61 32.56 2.52
CA ILE A 119 45.87 33.99 2.28
C ILE A 119 45.36 34.84 3.45
N ALA A 120 44.14 34.56 3.93
CA ALA A 120 43.56 35.25 5.08
C ALA A 120 44.38 34.99 6.36
N LEU A 121 44.76 33.74 6.63
CA LEU A 121 45.57 33.38 7.79
C LEU A 121 46.95 34.05 7.77
N TYR A 122 47.64 34.03 6.62
CA TYR A 122 48.94 34.68 6.45
C TYR A 122 48.85 36.19 6.67
N GLY A 123 47.78 36.82 6.17
CA GLY A 123 47.54 38.25 6.36
C GLY A 123 47.32 38.63 7.83
N GLY A 124 46.47 37.85 8.51
CA GLY A 124 46.18 38.01 9.93
C GLY A 124 47.38 37.83 10.84
N LEU A 125 48.14 36.75 10.61
CA LEU A 125 49.30 36.39 11.41
C LEU A 125 50.43 37.43 11.29
N ASN A 126 50.68 37.94 10.09
CA ASN A 126 51.67 38.99 9.88
C ASN A 126 51.27 40.32 10.53
N ALA A 127 50.01 40.71 10.45
CA ALA A 127 49.52 41.91 11.12
C ALA A 127 49.67 41.78 12.66
N ALA A 128 49.32 40.61 13.21
CA ALA A 128 49.51 40.31 14.62
C ALA A 128 50.99 40.38 15.01
N PHE A 129 51.89 39.77 14.26
CA PHE A 129 53.33 39.88 14.52
C PHE A 129 53.83 41.31 14.39
N TYR A 130 53.42 42.08 13.39
CA TYR A 130 53.87 43.46 13.24
C TYR A 130 53.53 44.35 14.43
N ILE A 131 52.41 44.09 15.11
CA ILE A 131 51.98 44.81 16.32
C ILE A 131 52.67 44.25 17.57
N ILE A 132 52.74 42.92 17.71
CA ILE A 132 53.24 42.27 18.92
C ILE A 132 54.78 42.36 18.98
N THR A 133 55.48 42.26 17.85
CA THR A 133 56.95 42.25 17.80
C THR A 133 57.59 43.50 18.40
N PRO A 134 57.18 44.75 18.11
CA PRO A 134 57.76 45.92 18.77
C PRO A 134 57.46 45.95 20.27
N TYR A 135 56.29 45.51 20.75
CA TYR A 135 56.02 45.39 22.18
C TYR A 135 56.83 44.27 22.85
N LEU A 136 57.04 43.14 22.17
CA LEU A 136 57.91 42.06 22.62
C LEU A 136 59.38 42.49 22.64
N ILE A 137 59.82 43.24 21.63
CA ILE A 137 61.16 43.81 21.57
C ILE A 137 61.32 44.89 22.63
N ASP A 138 60.35 45.77 22.86
CA ASP A 138 60.37 46.74 23.96
C ASP A 138 60.30 46.06 25.31
N LEU A 139 59.56 44.96 25.47
CA LEU A 139 59.58 44.14 26.68
C LEU A 139 60.95 43.46 26.87
N LEU A 140 61.55 42.94 25.80
CA LEU A 140 62.88 42.33 25.83
C LEU A 140 63.99 43.38 26.04
N LEU A 141 63.85 44.59 25.49
CA LEU A 141 64.74 45.73 25.68
C LEU A 141 64.55 46.33 27.07
N PHE A 142 63.33 46.38 27.62
CA PHE A 142 63.03 46.78 28.99
C PHE A 142 63.57 45.76 30.00
N VAL A 143 63.51 44.48 29.68
CA VAL A 143 64.14 43.40 30.46
C VAL A 143 65.68 43.45 30.33
N LYS A 144 66.21 43.82 29.16
CA LYS A 144 67.66 44.00 28.92
C LYS A 144 68.21 45.30 29.54
N GLU A 145 67.45 46.39 29.57
CA GLU A 145 67.78 47.67 30.19
C GLU A 145 67.76 47.60 31.72
N ARG A 146 67.02 46.64 32.32
CA ARG A 146 67.17 46.33 33.75
C ARG A 146 68.49 45.67 34.10
N ILE A 147 69.23 45.10 33.14
CA ILE A 147 70.46 44.33 33.38
C ILE A 147 71.73 45.16 33.10
N PHE A 148 71.67 46.24 32.33
CA PHE A 148 72.86 47.05 32.05
C PHE A 148 72.50 48.55 31.97
N ARG A 149 72.97 49.34 32.95
CA ARG A 149 73.04 50.81 32.86
C ARG A 149 74.46 51.24 32.50
N ARG A 150 74.62 52.12 31.48
CA ARG A 150 75.38 53.39 31.60
C ARG A 150 75.27 54.31 30.36
N ASP A 151 74.94 55.57 30.64
CA ASP A 151 75.17 56.89 29.99
C ASP A 151 74.70 57.22 28.54
N ARG A 152 74.01 58.39 28.44
CA ARG A 152 73.42 59.02 27.22
C ARG A 152 74.49 59.71 26.33
N PRO A 153 74.15 60.22 25.12
CA PRO A 153 73.61 61.59 25.01
C PRO A 153 72.46 61.81 23.99
N GLN A 154 71.84 62.97 24.17
CA GLN A 154 70.64 63.56 23.54
C GLN A 154 70.82 63.96 22.06
N ARG A 155 69.73 63.93 21.29
CA ARG A 155 69.60 64.69 20.03
C ARG A 155 68.14 65.18 19.89
N ASP A 156 67.94 66.50 19.98
CA ASP A 156 66.72 67.21 19.56
C ASP A 156 66.49 66.98 18.04
N GLU A 157 65.30 66.98 17.47
CA GLU A 157 64.26 68.00 17.50
C GLU A 157 63.01 67.36 16.86
N ASN A 158 61.87 67.28 17.56
CA ASN A 158 60.58 66.89 16.95
C ASN A 158 59.45 67.69 17.62
N ASP A 159 58.64 68.32 16.78
CA ASP A 159 57.55 69.24 17.11
C ASP A 159 56.54 68.63 18.12
N PRO A 160 56.21 69.27 19.26
CA PRO A 160 55.27 68.74 20.26
C PRO A 160 53.89 68.40 19.69
N PHE A 161 53.54 68.97 18.53
CA PHE A 161 52.29 68.70 17.83
C PHE A 161 52.25 67.33 17.14
N ASP A 162 53.39 66.78 16.68
CA ASP A 162 53.44 65.48 16.00
C ASP A 162 53.37 64.29 16.95
N ILE A 163 53.88 64.44 18.19
CA ILE A 163 53.74 63.43 19.25
C ILE A 163 52.29 63.34 19.73
N LEU A 164 51.60 64.48 19.85
CA LEU A 164 50.18 64.54 20.21
C LEU A 164 49.29 63.96 19.09
N ARG A 165 49.61 64.26 17.82
CA ARG A 165 48.98 63.68 16.64
C ARG A 165 49.13 62.16 16.57
N GLY A 166 50.33 61.65 16.86
CA GLY A 166 50.62 60.22 16.94
C GLY A 166 49.81 59.54 18.05
N ARG A 167 49.75 60.15 19.25
CA ARG A 167 48.98 59.59 20.37
C ARG A 167 47.47 59.55 20.12
N ILE A 168 46.87 60.62 19.63
CA ILE A 168 45.42 60.67 19.37
C ILE A 168 45.03 59.67 18.25
N SER A 169 45.84 59.59 17.19
CA SER A 169 45.63 58.59 16.12
C SER A 169 45.74 57.16 16.63
N THR A 170 46.67 56.89 17.55
CA THR A 170 46.88 55.55 18.09
C THR A 170 45.75 55.15 19.04
N TRP A 171 45.28 56.06 19.91
CA TRP A 171 44.15 55.81 20.80
C TRP A 171 42.86 55.55 20.03
N LEU A 172 42.56 56.38 19.03
CA LEU A 172 41.38 56.22 18.19
C LEU A 172 41.42 54.88 17.42
N TYR A 173 42.58 54.54 16.83
CA TYR A 173 42.80 53.25 16.18
C TYR A 173 42.60 52.06 17.13
N VAL A 174 43.20 52.08 18.34
CA VAL A 174 43.09 51.01 19.33
C VAL A 174 41.64 50.85 19.80
N THR A 175 40.92 51.94 20.06
CA THR A 175 39.51 51.89 20.49
C THR A 175 38.58 51.36 19.39
N LEU A 176 38.79 51.74 18.13
CA LEU A 176 37.97 51.27 17.02
C LEU A 176 38.25 49.79 16.72
N LEU A 177 39.51 49.36 16.80
CA LEU A 177 39.91 47.97 16.59
C LEU A 177 39.35 47.05 17.67
N THR A 178 39.46 47.44 18.94
CA THR A 178 39.01 46.61 20.07
C THR A 178 37.49 46.45 20.07
N THR A 179 36.72 47.54 19.89
CA THR A 179 35.25 47.50 19.86
C THR A 179 34.70 46.67 18.69
N THR A 180 35.27 46.84 17.49
CA THR A 180 34.86 46.06 16.31
C THR A 180 35.21 44.57 16.43
N MET A 181 36.37 44.22 16.99
CA MET A 181 36.74 42.81 17.23
C MET A 181 35.87 42.16 18.32
N THR A 182 35.50 42.87 19.38
CA THR A 182 34.55 42.35 20.38
C THR A 182 33.16 42.10 19.80
N PHE A 183 32.68 42.95 18.89
CA PHE A 183 31.38 42.76 18.25
C PHE A 183 31.38 41.53 17.32
N ILE A 184 32.42 41.36 16.51
CA ILE A 184 32.53 40.25 15.56
C ILE A 184 32.72 38.91 16.28
N THR A 185 33.47 38.88 17.41
CA THR A 185 33.63 37.68 18.25
C THR A 185 32.32 37.22 18.87
N VAL A 186 31.56 38.14 19.49
CA VAL A 186 30.26 37.80 20.09
C VAL A 186 29.27 37.31 19.03
N PHE A 187 29.25 37.92 17.84
CA PHE A 187 28.36 37.50 16.76
C PHE A 187 28.72 36.12 16.20
N THR A 188 30.00 35.87 15.93
CA THR A 188 30.47 34.58 15.38
C THR A 188 30.31 33.42 16.37
N MET A 189 30.47 33.68 17.68
CA MET A 189 30.21 32.69 18.73
C MET A 189 28.73 32.25 18.82
N ASN A 190 27.80 33.11 18.39
CA ASN A 190 26.36 32.83 18.41
C ASN A 190 25.83 32.26 17.07
N ALA A 191 26.67 32.13 16.04
CA ALA A 191 26.28 31.55 14.76
C ALA A 191 26.34 30.01 14.81
N SER A 192 25.19 29.34 14.62
CA SER A 192 25.05 27.88 14.56
C SER A 192 24.83 27.38 13.12
N TYR A 193 25.28 26.16 12.81
CA TYR A 193 25.12 25.55 11.48
C TYR A 193 24.72 24.06 11.56
N TRP A 194 24.13 23.55 10.49
CA TRP A 194 23.81 22.13 10.34
C TRP A 194 25.05 21.34 9.97
N THR A 195 25.36 20.29 10.72
CA THR A 195 26.41 19.33 10.37
C THR A 195 25.81 17.96 10.13
N THR A 196 26.25 17.29 9.05
CA THR A 196 25.88 15.92 8.72
C THR A 196 26.99 14.96 9.14
N VAL A 197 26.64 13.95 9.92
CA VAL A 197 27.54 12.88 10.35
C VAL A 197 27.15 11.60 9.63
N THR A 198 28.16 10.90 9.10
CA THR A 198 27.99 9.59 8.46
C THR A 198 28.66 8.53 9.34
N ILE A 199 27.91 7.49 9.68
CA ILE A 199 28.41 6.32 10.40
C ILE A 199 28.36 5.14 9.43
N TYR A 200 29.46 4.39 9.34
CA TYR A 200 29.56 3.22 8.46
C TYR A 200 29.21 1.95 9.23
N SER A 201 28.40 1.08 8.60
CA SER A 201 27.97 -0.23 9.12
C SER A 201 27.50 -0.20 10.58
N PRO A 202 26.46 0.60 10.90
CA PRO A 202 25.95 0.69 12.27
C PRO A 202 25.31 -0.64 12.71
N SER A 203 25.47 -0.96 13.99
CA SER A 203 24.71 -2.04 14.63
C SER A 203 23.27 -1.61 14.93
N GLU A 204 22.37 -2.58 15.09
CA GLU A 204 20.95 -2.35 15.45
C GLU A 204 20.82 -1.41 16.67
N LYS A 205 21.54 -1.70 17.77
CA LYS A 205 21.52 -0.86 18.98
C LYS A 205 22.00 0.58 18.73
N GLN A 206 23.02 0.75 17.89
CA GLN A 206 23.50 2.08 17.53
C GLN A 206 22.47 2.84 16.69
N TYR A 207 21.82 2.17 15.75
CA TYR A 207 20.72 2.76 14.97
C TYR A 207 19.56 3.17 15.89
N GLU A 208 19.11 2.31 16.79
CA GLU A 208 18.00 2.61 17.70
C GLU A 208 18.32 3.81 18.60
N ALA A 209 19.53 3.87 19.16
CA ALA A 209 19.98 5.01 19.97
C ALA A 209 20.01 6.32 19.17
N LEU A 210 20.55 6.29 17.95
CA LEU A 210 20.61 7.47 17.07
C LEU A 210 19.22 7.89 16.58
N TYR A 211 18.33 6.93 16.33
CA TYR A 211 16.95 7.21 15.94
C TYR A 211 16.17 7.88 17.07
N GLN A 212 16.37 7.45 18.32
CA GLN A 212 15.78 8.12 19.49
C GLN A 212 16.29 9.56 19.65
N GLN A 213 17.55 9.82 19.32
CA GLN A 213 18.17 11.14 19.47
C GLN A 213 17.90 12.08 18.28
N TYR A 214 17.81 11.54 17.06
CA TYR A 214 17.70 12.30 15.80
C TYR A 214 16.68 11.69 14.82
N PRO A 215 15.39 11.53 15.21
CA PRO A 215 14.39 10.80 14.42
C PRO A 215 14.12 11.43 13.04
N ASP A 216 14.24 12.76 12.93
CA ASP A 216 13.84 13.50 11.73
C ASP A 216 14.91 13.49 10.62
N THR A 217 16.18 13.31 10.99
CA THR A 217 17.32 13.51 10.08
C THR A 217 18.10 12.23 9.81
N ILE A 218 17.91 11.18 10.61
CA ILE A 218 18.59 9.90 10.41
C ILE A 218 18.08 9.19 9.15
N ARG A 219 19.01 8.75 8.31
CA ARG A 219 18.75 8.00 7.09
C ARG A 219 19.75 6.87 6.96
N CYS A 220 19.24 5.66 6.88
CA CYS A 220 20.03 4.44 6.76
C CYS A 220 19.51 3.68 5.54
N PRO A 221 20.09 3.87 4.34
CA PRO A 221 19.69 3.12 3.16
C PRO A 221 19.91 1.61 3.36
N CYS A 222 18.92 0.81 2.97
CA CYS A 222 19.06 -0.65 2.94
C CYS A 222 19.84 -1.08 1.69
N THR A 223 20.62 -2.16 1.78
CA THR A 223 21.16 -2.85 0.60
C THR A 223 20.10 -3.71 -0.06
N SER A 224 19.27 -4.40 0.72
CA SER A 224 18.08 -5.11 0.25
C SER A 224 16.83 -4.27 0.47
N ILE A 225 16.23 -3.79 -0.62
CA ILE A 225 15.03 -2.94 -0.59
C ILE A 225 13.74 -3.78 -0.47
N SER A 226 13.80 -5.07 -0.84
CA SER A 226 12.67 -5.99 -0.81
C SER A 226 13.00 -7.17 0.10
N ASN A 227 12.21 -7.37 1.14
CA ASN A 227 12.42 -8.43 2.12
C ASN A 227 11.12 -9.25 2.24
N PRO A 228 11.11 -10.54 1.90
CA PRO A 228 9.91 -11.37 2.04
C PRO A 228 9.53 -11.48 3.52
N TYR A 229 8.23 -11.47 3.82
CA TYR A 229 7.75 -11.53 5.20
C TYR A 229 8.21 -12.80 5.92
N GLU A 230 8.35 -13.93 5.21
CA GLU A 230 8.89 -15.18 5.77
C GLU A 230 10.28 -15.03 6.42
N SER A 231 11.06 -14.04 6.00
CA SER A 231 12.42 -13.83 6.51
C SER A 231 12.48 -13.18 7.90
N PHE A 232 11.39 -12.56 8.36
CA PHE A 232 11.34 -11.87 9.66
C PHE A 232 10.01 -11.97 10.39
N VAL A 233 8.99 -12.63 9.84
CA VAL A 233 7.69 -12.87 10.47
C VAL A 233 7.41 -14.37 10.48
N GLN A 234 7.08 -14.88 11.66
CA GLN A 234 6.65 -16.26 11.86
C GLN A 234 5.19 -16.29 12.27
N VAL A 235 4.36 -16.96 11.46
CA VAL A 235 2.95 -17.19 11.76
C VAL A 235 2.79 -18.53 12.48
N THR A 236 2.05 -18.54 13.57
CA THR A 236 1.69 -19.74 14.33
C THR A 236 0.17 -19.92 14.29
N LEU A 237 -0.29 -21.16 14.09
CA LEU A 237 -1.71 -21.51 13.95
C LEU A 237 -1.98 -22.77 14.79
N ARG A 238 -3.06 -22.73 15.58
CA ARG A 238 -3.62 -23.89 16.29
C ARG A 238 -5.07 -24.08 15.87
N GLN A 239 -5.36 -25.24 15.28
CA GLN A 239 -6.73 -25.62 14.91
C GLN A 239 -7.46 -26.22 16.12
N HIS A 240 -8.79 -26.28 16.02
CA HIS A 240 -9.65 -26.91 17.00
C HIS A 240 -9.33 -28.41 17.08
N GLN A 241 -9.24 -28.94 18.30
CA GLN A 241 -8.78 -30.31 18.57
C GLN A 241 -9.55 -31.40 17.80
N VAL A 242 -10.81 -31.14 17.41
CA VAL A 242 -11.60 -32.07 16.57
C VAL A 242 -10.90 -32.38 15.24
N CYS A 243 -10.19 -31.41 14.66
CA CYS A 243 -9.49 -31.56 13.38
C CYS A 243 -8.15 -32.30 13.49
N GLU A 244 -7.76 -32.69 14.70
CA GLU A 244 -6.60 -33.55 14.97
C GLU A 244 -7.01 -34.84 15.70
N SER A 245 -8.32 -35.03 15.89
CA SER A 245 -8.87 -36.14 16.68
C SER A 245 -9.08 -37.42 15.85
N TYR A 246 -9.35 -38.51 16.55
CA TYR A 246 -9.76 -39.79 15.97
C TYR A 246 -11.05 -39.69 15.14
N PHE A 247 -11.94 -38.74 15.44
CA PHE A 247 -13.28 -38.64 14.85
C PHE A 247 -13.33 -38.17 13.40
N ILE A 248 -12.21 -37.66 12.86
CA ILE A 248 -12.10 -37.27 11.45
C ILE A 248 -11.31 -38.28 10.63
N GLN A 249 -10.82 -39.36 11.22
CA GLN A 249 -9.99 -40.32 10.50
C GLN A 249 -10.84 -41.28 9.65
N PRO A 250 -10.34 -41.77 8.51
CA PRO A 250 -11.09 -42.67 7.63
C PRO A 250 -11.67 -43.90 8.33
N TRP A 251 -10.84 -44.56 9.12
CA TRP A 251 -11.27 -45.75 9.86
C TRP A 251 -12.47 -45.46 10.79
N TRP A 252 -12.63 -44.24 11.33
CA TRP A 252 -13.74 -43.92 12.23
C TRP A 252 -15.08 -43.94 11.49
N TYR A 253 -15.19 -43.15 10.42
CA TYR A 253 -16.45 -43.06 9.68
C TYR A 253 -16.71 -44.27 8.77
N GLU A 254 -15.70 -45.08 8.48
CA GLU A 254 -15.86 -46.37 7.79
C GLU A 254 -16.31 -47.51 8.73
N SER A 255 -16.15 -47.36 10.04
CA SER A 255 -16.48 -48.41 11.04
C SER A 255 -17.97 -48.54 11.37
N PHE A 256 -18.81 -47.62 10.89
CA PHE A 256 -20.25 -47.61 11.17
C PHE A 256 -20.98 -48.72 10.39
N ASP A 257 -21.86 -49.45 11.06
CA ASP A 257 -22.59 -50.57 10.47
C ASP A 257 -23.46 -50.14 9.27
N SER A 258 -23.16 -50.66 8.08
CA SER A 258 -23.88 -50.36 6.84
C SER A 258 -25.31 -50.93 6.77
N SER A 259 -25.70 -51.78 7.72
CA SER A 259 -27.06 -52.33 7.81
C SER A 259 -28.05 -51.38 8.50
N LEU A 260 -27.55 -50.40 9.26
CA LEU A 260 -28.37 -49.43 10.01
C LEU A 260 -28.43 -48.06 9.31
N ASN A 261 -29.64 -47.55 9.07
CA ASN A 261 -29.84 -46.25 8.41
C ASN A 261 -29.19 -45.08 9.15
N SER A 262 -29.21 -45.08 10.49
CA SER A 262 -28.58 -44.06 11.35
C SER A 262 -27.06 -44.10 11.26
N SER A 263 -26.47 -45.30 11.24
CA SER A 263 -25.02 -45.51 11.14
C SER A 263 -24.43 -44.91 9.87
N ILE A 264 -25.09 -45.06 8.72
CA ILE A 264 -24.54 -44.52 7.46
C ILE A 264 -24.70 -43.00 7.38
N PHE A 265 -25.75 -42.45 7.98
CA PHE A 265 -25.86 -41.00 8.14
C PHE A 265 -24.71 -40.46 9.00
N ILE A 266 -24.43 -41.10 10.14
CA ILE A 266 -23.36 -40.70 11.05
C ILE A 266 -21.97 -40.86 10.38
N SER A 267 -21.78 -41.92 9.59
CA SER A 267 -20.62 -42.06 8.72
C SER A 267 -20.46 -40.86 7.78
N SER A 268 -21.53 -40.50 7.06
CA SER A 268 -21.51 -39.35 6.13
C SER A 268 -21.28 -38.03 6.86
N TYR A 269 -21.81 -37.88 8.07
CA TYR A 269 -21.61 -36.73 8.94
C TYR A 269 -20.14 -36.55 9.28
N PHE A 270 -19.46 -37.59 9.76
CA PHE A 270 -18.05 -37.51 10.14
C PHE A 270 -17.13 -37.39 8.95
N ARG A 271 -17.45 -38.02 7.83
CA ARG A 271 -16.75 -37.80 6.55
C ARG A 271 -16.85 -36.34 6.12
N THR A 272 -18.02 -35.72 6.25
CA THR A 272 -18.23 -34.30 5.95
C THR A 272 -17.46 -33.40 6.93
N LEU A 273 -17.44 -33.74 8.22
CA LEU A 273 -16.64 -33.02 9.22
C LEU A 273 -15.14 -33.11 8.94
N SER A 274 -14.64 -34.28 8.55
CA SER A 274 -13.24 -34.46 8.10
C SER A 274 -12.93 -33.55 6.92
N MET A 275 -13.77 -33.57 5.89
CA MET A 275 -13.62 -32.71 4.71
C MET A 275 -13.57 -31.22 5.09
N LEU A 276 -14.40 -30.78 6.04
CA LEU A 276 -14.39 -29.40 6.54
C LEU A 276 -13.09 -29.06 7.30
N CYS A 277 -12.56 -29.98 8.09
CA CYS A 277 -11.26 -29.81 8.73
C CYS A 277 -10.11 -29.75 7.70
N ASP A 278 -10.13 -30.60 6.68
CA ASP A 278 -9.12 -30.62 5.64
C ASP A 278 -9.15 -29.34 4.80
N ILE A 279 -10.33 -28.92 4.33
CA ILE A 279 -10.44 -27.72 3.49
C ILE A 279 -10.11 -26.43 4.26
N THR A 280 -10.43 -26.35 5.56
CA THR A 280 -10.03 -25.20 6.38
C THR A 280 -8.52 -25.17 6.56
N LYS A 281 -7.89 -26.31 6.82
CA LYS A 281 -6.44 -26.43 6.95
C LYS A 281 -5.71 -26.01 5.66
N THR A 282 -6.07 -26.60 4.52
CA THR A 282 -5.42 -26.29 3.24
C THR A 282 -5.61 -24.82 2.86
N THR A 283 -6.81 -24.27 3.07
CA THR A 283 -7.09 -22.85 2.80
C THR A 283 -6.22 -21.93 3.66
N LEU A 284 -6.02 -22.27 4.94
CA LEU A 284 -5.15 -21.50 5.84
C LEU A 284 -3.67 -21.64 5.46
N ASP A 285 -3.21 -22.84 5.11
CA ASP A 285 -1.84 -23.09 4.67
C ASP A 285 -1.51 -22.35 3.37
N ASP A 286 -2.43 -22.30 2.41
CA ASP A 286 -2.28 -21.52 1.17
C ASP A 286 -2.24 -20.02 1.46
N ALA A 287 -3.15 -19.52 2.31
CA ALA A 287 -3.17 -18.12 2.68
C ALA A 287 -1.91 -17.67 3.44
N ILE A 288 -1.40 -18.51 4.35
CA ILE A 288 -0.15 -18.24 5.08
C ILE A 288 1.05 -18.29 4.12
N ARG A 289 1.11 -19.24 3.18
CA ARG A 289 2.15 -19.28 2.14
C ARG A 289 2.12 -18.04 1.25
N GLN A 290 0.93 -17.58 0.85
CA GLN A 290 0.78 -16.35 0.09
C GLN A 290 1.25 -15.14 0.89
N PHE A 291 0.84 -15.00 2.16
CA PHE A 291 1.32 -13.94 3.04
C PHE A 291 2.85 -13.96 3.19
N SER A 292 3.41 -15.14 3.44
CA SER A 292 4.85 -15.33 3.68
C SER A 292 5.70 -14.95 2.47
N SER A 293 5.19 -15.21 1.25
CA SER A 293 5.85 -14.83 -0.01
C SER A 293 5.68 -13.35 -0.39
N THR A 294 4.75 -12.62 0.23
CA THR A 294 4.67 -11.17 0.02
C THR A 294 5.94 -10.48 0.55
N THR A 295 6.33 -9.37 -0.08
CA THR A 295 7.56 -8.66 0.27
C THR A 295 7.29 -7.30 0.90
N PHE A 296 7.95 -7.05 2.04
CA PHE A 296 8.08 -5.73 2.62
C PHE A 296 9.12 -4.91 1.83
N VAL A 297 8.69 -3.79 1.26
CA VAL A 297 9.55 -2.92 0.44
C VAL A 297 9.90 -1.63 1.17
N SER A 298 11.19 -1.40 1.45
CA SER A 298 11.68 -0.14 2.01
C SER A 298 13.11 0.16 1.58
N SER A 299 13.33 1.37 1.06
CA SER A 299 14.67 1.83 0.65
C SER A 299 15.58 2.21 1.83
N HIS A 300 15.02 2.31 3.03
CA HIS A 300 15.72 2.70 4.26
C HIS A 300 15.29 1.82 5.44
N VAL A 301 16.18 1.65 6.43
CA VAL A 301 15.85 1.00 7.71
C VAL A 301 14.66 1.72 8.33
N ARG A 302 13.62 0.96 8.67
CA ARG A 302 12.44 1.46 9.38
C ARG A 302 12.52 1.14 10.86
N GLN A 303 11.90 1.98 11.66
CA GLN A 303 11.77 1.78 13.10
C GLN A 303 10.98 0.50 13.39
N LYS A 304 11.36 -0.23 14.44
CA LYS A 304 10.66 -1.43 14.91
C LYS A 304 9.14 -1.26 15.01
N GLN A 305 8.67 -0.15 15.60
CA GLN A 305 7.23 0.11 15.76
C GLN A 305 6.49 0.24 14.42
N PHE A 306 7.12 0.80 13.39
CA PHE A 306 6.54 0.89 12.05
C PHE A 306 6.33 -0.49 11.44
N ILE A 307 7.32 -1.38 11.58
CA ILE A 307 7.24 -2.75 11.05
C ILE A 307 6.17 -3.56 11.80
N VAL A 308 6.08 -3.40 13.11
CA VAL A 308 5.01 -4.02 13.92
C VAL A 308 3.65 -3.56 13.42
N LEU A 309 3.42 -2.26 13.33
CA LEU A 309 2.14 -1.70 12.87
C LEU A 309 1.77 -2.14 11.45
N GLN A 310 2.72 -2.14 10.52
CA GLN A 310 2.48 -2.57 9.14
C GLN A 310 2.21 -4.07 9.05
N THR A 311 2.94 -4.89 9.79
CA THR A 311 2.75 -6.35 9.81
C THR A 311 1.42 -6.70 10.45
N ASP A 312 1.07 -6.10 11.59
CA ASP A 312 -0.21 -6.32 12.27
C ASP A 312 -1.40 -5.93 11.38
N GLN A 313 -1.27 -4.83 10.61
CA GLN A 313 -2.29 -4.44 9.64
C GLN A 313 -2.43 -5.47 8.52
N LEU A 314 -1.32 -5.86 7.89
CA LEU A 314 -1.34 -6.83 6.79
C LEU A 314 -1.89 -8.18 7.27
N PHE A 315 -1.48 -8.62 8.47
CA PHE A 315 -1.95 -9.87 9.07
C PHE A 315 -3.42 -9.79 9.51
N SER A 316 -3.89 -8.65 10.00
CA SER A 316 -5.31 -8.43 10.29
C SER A 316 -6.18 -8.45 9.03
N VAL A 317 -5.67 -7.91 7.91
CA VAL A 317 -6.34 -7.99 6.60
C VAL A 317 -6.36 -9.43 6.10
N LEU A 318 -5.26 -10.18 6.25
CA LEU A 318 -5.23 -11.62 5.96
C LEU A 318 -6.33 -12.36 6.74
N LYS A 319 -6.46 -12.09 8.05
CA LYS A 319 -7.48 -12.72 8.92
C LYS A 319 -8.87 -12.58 8.36
N SER A 320 -9.27 -11.34 8.19
CA SER A 320 -10.63 -11.00 7.84
C SER A 320 -10.94 -11.45 6.43
N SER A 321 -9.98 -11.31 5.51
CA SER A 321 -10.13 -11.71 4.11
C SER A 321 -10.35 -13.22 3.98
N VAL A 322 -9.48 -14.04 4.58
CA VAL A 322 -9.54 -15.50 4.43
C VAL A 322 -10.82 -16.07 5.05
N ILE A 323 -11.18 -15.63 6.27
CA ILE A 323 -12.41 -16.08 6.94
C ILE A 323 -13.66 -15.65 6.16
N THR A 324 -13.72 -14.39 5.72
CA THR A 324 -14.89 -13.88 5.00
C THR A 324 -15.06 -14.58 3.66
N GLU A 325 -13.97 -14.77 2.93
CA GLU A 325 -13.98 -15.46 1.64
C GLU A 325 -14.42 -16.92 1.78
N PHE A 326 -13.86 -17.63 2.76
CA PHE A 326 -14.24 -19.00 3.06
C PHE A 326 -15.74 -19.12 3.41
N ASN A 327 -16.24 -18.29 4.32
CA ASN A 327 -17.64 -18.30 4.72
C ASN A 327 -18.58 -17.96 3.56
N THR A 328 -18.17 -17.03 2.68
CA THR A 328 -18.95 -16.66 1.49
C THR A 328 -19.07 -17.85 0.53
N ILE A 329 -17.98 -18.58 0.30
CA ILE A 329 -17.97 -19.76 -0.57
C ILE A 329 -18.82 -20.89 0.04
N ILE A 330 -18.64 -21.18 1.32
CA ILE A 330 -19.41 -22.23 2.02
C ILE A 330 -20.90 -21.91 2.03
N ALA A 331 -21.28 -20.67 2.33
CA ALA A 331 -22.67 -20.24 2.29
C ALA A 331 -23.25 -20.40 0.88
N LEU A 332 -22.54 -19.93 -0.15
CA LEU A 332 -22.98 -20.07 -1.53
C LEU A 332 -23.17 -21.53 -1.95
N ILE A 333 -22.21 -22.41 -1.63
CA ILE A 333 -22.33 -23.85 -1.94
C ILE A 333 -23.57 -24.44 -1.25
N ASN A 334 -23.79 -24.14 0.03
CA ASN A 334 -24.94 -24.66 0.76
C ASN A 334 -26.27 -24.20 0.14
N GLU A 335 -26.36 -22.91 -0.17
CA GLU A 335 -27.55 -22.32 -0.80
C GLU A 335 -27.82 -22.89 -2.19
N VAL A 336 -26.77 -23.16 -2.97
CA VAL A 336 -26.91 -23.79 -4.29
C VAL A 336 -27.39 -25.24 -4.18
N LEU A 337 -26.85 -26.00 -3.22
CA LEU A 337 -27.28 -27.38 -2.97
C LEU A 337 -28.75 -27.42 -2.55
N HIS A 338 -29.16 -26.52 -1.65
CA HIS A 338 -30.53 -26.38 -1.18
C HIS A 338 -31.48 -25.95 -2.29
N THR A 339 -31.13 -24.88 -3.03
CA THR A 339 -31.96 -24.33 -4.11
C THR A 339 -32.23 -25.34 -5.21
N ASN A 340 -31.23 -26.15 -5.59
CA ASN A 340 -31.41 -27.17 -6.63
C ASN A 340 -32.02 -28.46 -6.10
N GLN A 341 -32.19 -28.57 -4.77
CA GLN A 341 -32.68 -29.77 -4.10
C GLN A 341 -32.02 -31.04 -4.64
N TYR A 342 -30.69 -31.07 -4.70
CA TYR A 342 -30.00 -32.29 -5.14
C TYR A 342 -30.37 -33.45 -4.24
N ILE A 343 -30.68 -34.59 -4.84
CA ILE A 343 -31.18 -35.75 -4.11
C ILE A 343 -30.03 -36.32 -3.25
N SER A 344 -30.20 -36.28 -1.93
CA SER A 344 -29.26 -36.95 -1.04
C SER A 344 -29.34 -38.46 -1.22
N GLY A 345 -28.20 -39.16 -1.14
CA GLY A 345 -28.17 -40.63 -1.25
C GLY A 345 -28.99 -41.35 -0.18
N ARG A 346 -29.31 -40.67 0.94
CA ARG A 346 -30.19 -41.16 2.01
C ARG A 346 -31.64 -40.72 1.86
N GLN A 347 -31.94 -39.89 0.87
CA GLN A 347 -33.26 -39.34 0.62
C GLN A 347 -33.86 -38.65 1.86
N THR A 348 -33.01 -37.97 2.66
CA THR A 348 -33.45 -37.23 3.86
C THR A 348 -34.06 -35.87 3.54
N ASN A 349 -33.87 -35.39 2.31
CA ASN A 349 -34.44 -34.14 1.82
C ASN A 349 -35.65 -34.36 0.90
N ILE A 350 -35.83 -35.57 0.37
CA ILE A 350 -36.84 -35.87 -0.66
C ILE A 350 -37.45 -37.24 -0.47
N LEU A 351 -38.71 -37.39 -0.88
CA LEU A 351 -39.40 -38.66 -0.91
C LEU A 351 -39.77 -39.01 -2.36
N LEU A 352 -39.23 -40.12 -2.87
CA LEU A 352 -39.55 -40.63 -4.20
C LEU A 352 -40.87 -41.40 -4.17
N LYS A 353 -41.80 -41.04 -5.07
CA LYS A 353 -43.08 -41.74 -5.24
C LYS A 353 -43.24 -42.23 -6.67
N LYS A 354 -43.93 -43.36 -6.82
CA LYS A 354 -44.40 -43.83 -8.12
C LYS A 354 -45.75 -43.18 -8.43
N LEU A 355 -45.84 -42.44 -9.54
CA LEU A 355 -47.11 -41.99 -10.11
C LEU A 355 -47.56 -42.91 -11.24
N PHE A 356 -48.87 -43.13 -11.33
CA PHE A 356 -49.51 -43.78 -12.45
C PHE A 356 -50.17 -42.71 -13.34
N SER A 357 -49.87 -42.74 -14.63
CA SER A 357 -50.66 -42.02 -15.63
C SER A 357 -51.90 -42.84 -15.95
N ASN A 358 -53.08 -42.20 -15.99
CA ASN A 358 -54.32 -42.89 -16.34
C ASN A 358 -54.45 -43.16 -17.86
N ASP A 359 -53.72 -42.40 -18.70
CA ASP A 359 -53.89 -42.42 -20.17
C ASP A 359 -52.76 -43.16 -20.91
N SER A 360 -51.65 -43.45 -20.24
CA SER A 360 -50.53 -44.21 -20.79
C SER A 360 -50.15 -45.30 -19.79
N ASN A 361 -49.88 -46.52 -20.24
CA ASN A 361 -49.33 -47.62 -19.43
C ASN A 361 -47.90 -47.32 -18.89
N GLN A 362 -47.61 -46.06 -18.59
CA GLN A 362 -46.35 -45.52 -18.14
C GLN A 362 -46.54 -45.03 -16.71
N ALA A 363 -45.66 -45.49 -15.84
CA ALA A 363 -45.49 -44.90 -14.52
C ALA A 363 -44.30 -43.95 -14.57
N ARG A 364 -44.27 -42.94 -13.70
CA ARG A 364 -43.12 -42.05 -13.56
C ARG A 364 -42.72 -41.97 -12.10
N ILE A 365 -41.42 -41.96 -11.83
CA ILE A 365 -40.95 -41.60 -10.49
C ILE A 365 -40.96 -40.08 -10.39
N ILE A 366 -41.61 -39.57 -9.36
CA ILE A 366 -41.56 -38.18 -8.95
C ILE A 366 -40.78 -38.05 -7.65
N ALA A 367 -40.18 -36.89 -7.45
CA ALA A 367 -39.61 -36.49 -6.18
C ALA A 367 -40.53 -35.45 -5.53
N THR A 368 -40.89 -35.70 -4.27
CA THR A 368 -41.56 -34.72 -3.42
C THR A 368 -40.61 -34.28 -2.32
N THR A 369 -40.79 -33.07 -1.81
CA THR A 369 -40.04 -32.59 -0.65
C THR A 369 -40.37 -33.42 0.59
N GLN A 370 -39.37 -33.78 1.39
CA GLN A 370 -39.62 -34.42 2.68
C GLN A 370 -40.09 -33.37 3.70
N ALA A 371 -41.05 -33.75 4.54
CA ALA A 371 -41.47 -32.97 5.68
C ALA A 371 -40.72 -33.45 6.93
N GLY A 372 -40.05 -32.55 7.61
CA GLY A 372 -39.64 -32.68 8.99
C GLY A 372 -40.54 -31.86 9.91
N TYR A 373 -40.06 -31.63 11.14
CA TYR A 373 -40.69 -30.74 12.10
C TYR A 373 -39.77 -29.54 12.38
N ASP A 374 -40.35 -28.35 12.55
CA ASP A 374 -39.62 -27.21 13.08
C ASP A 374 -39.41 -27.33 14.60
N ASP A 375 -38.66 -26.41 15.20
CA ASP A 375 -38.37 -26.42 16.64
C ASP A 375 -39.64 -26.24 17.51
N ASN A 376 -40.77 -25.84 16.90
CA ASN A 376 -42.07 -25.67 17.56
C ASN A 376 -43.02 -26.85 17.29
N GLY A 377 -42.57 -27.91 16.61
CA GLY A 377 -43.36 -29.09 16.27
C GLY A 377 -44.33 -28.90 15.10
N LEU A 378 -44.22 -27.81 14.33
CA LEU A 378 -45.00 -27.58 13.11
C LEU A 378 -44.35 -28.28 11.90
N PRO A 379 -45.13 -28.71 10.89
CA PRO A 379 -44.58 -29.31 9.69
C PRO A 379 -43.66 -28.33 8.96
N CYS A 380 -42.44 -28.79 8.67
CA CYS A 380 -41.37 -28.04 8.04
C CYS A 380 -40.90 -28.78 6.80
N TYR A 381 -40.87 -28.15 5.63
CA TYR A 381 -40.51 -28.82 4.37
C TYR A 381 -39.09 -28.51 3.95
N CYS A 382 -38.32 -29.55 3.57
CA CYS A 382 -36.91 -29.44 3.21
C CYS A 382 -36.63 -28.52 2.00
N SER A 383 -37.61 -28.39 1.10
CA SER A 383 -37.59 -27.46 -0.04
C SER A 383 -37.77 -26.00 0.34
N GLN A 384 -38.36 -25.70 1.51
CA GLN A 384 -38.51 -24.32 2.01
C GLN A 384 -37.46 -23.97 3.06
N ASN A 385 -37.10 -24.94 3.90
CA ASN A 385 -36.17 -24.74 4.99
C ASN A 385 -35.26 -25.97 5.10
N PRO A 386 -33.94 -25.86 4.86
CA PRO A 386 -33.03 -26.99 4.96
C PRO A 386 -32.78 -27.42 6.42
N LEU A 387 -33.14 -26.57 7.38
CA LEU A 387 -32.92 -26.79 8.81
C LEU A 387 -34.04 -27.57 9.51
N CYS A 388 -35.02 -28.10 8.78
CA CYS A 388 -36.06 -28.94 9.36
C CYS A 388 -35.44 -30.17 10.04
N ASN A 389 -35.97 -30.56 11.20
CA ASN A 389 -35.58 -31.79 11.86
C ASN A 389 -36.25 -32.96 11.15
N VAL A 390 -35.47 -33.81 10.50
CA VAL A 390 -35.98 -34.99 9.79
C VAL A 390 -35.77 -36.23 10.64
N GLU A 391 -36.83 -37.00 10.83
CA GLU A 391 -36.73 -38.30 11.46
C GLU A 391 -36.05 -39.27 10.50
N THR A 392 -34.98 -39.94 10.94
CA THR A 392 -34.48 -41.13 10.25
C THR A 392 -35.52 -42.22 10.46
N HIS A 393 -36.45 -42.40 9.52
CA HIS A 393 -37.52 -43.40 9.62
C HIS A 393 -36.94 -44.76 10.04
N TYR A 394 -37.24 -45.15 11.27
CA TYR A 394 -36.83 -46.41 11.89
C TYR A 394 -38.12 -47.19 12.18
N GLN A 395 -38.19 -48.43 11.72
CA GLN A 395 -39.34 -49.30 11.94
C GLN A 395 -39.42 -49.87 13.37
N ASP A 396 -38.48 -49.56 14.28
CA ASP A 396 -38.42 -50.15 15.63
C ASP A 396 -38.40 -49.11 16.78
N SER A 397 -39.58 -48.73 17.26
CA SER A 397 -39.99 -48.27 18.61
C SER A 397 -39.08 -47.55 19.66
N THR A 398 -37.79 -47.26 19.47
CA THR A 398 -37.01 -46.42 20.40
C THR A 398 -36.19 -45.36 19.65
N SER A 399 -36.66 -44.11 19.68
CA SER A 399 -35.91 -42.95 19.19
C SER A 399 -34.74 -42.64 20.11
N TRP A 400 -33.60 -43.28 19.86
CA TRP A 400 -32.35 -42.91 20.52
C TRP A 400 -31.76 -41.67 19.82
N THR A 401 -31.64 -40.57 20.56
CA THR A 401 -30.99 -39.34 20.09
C THR A 401 -29.58 -39.25 20.67
N ILE A 402 -28.62 -38.83 19.85
CA ILE A 402 -27.24 -38.59 20.29
C ILE A 402 -27.15 -37.12 20.72
N PRO A 403 -26.83 -36.82 22.00
CA PRO A 403 -26.68 -35.45 22.48
C PRO A 403 -25.80 -34.58 21.59
N GLY A 404 -26.35 -33.48 21.09
CA GLY A 404 -25.65 -32.54 20.23
C GLY A 404 -25.54 -32.94 18.77
N LEU A 405 -25.99 -34.12 18.36
CA LEU A 405 -26.10 -34.49 16.95
C LEU A 405 -27.49 -34.12 16.42
N SER A 406 -27.52 -33.37 15.32
CA SER A 406 -28.73 -32.89 14.66
C SER A 406 -28.93 -33.60 13.33
N PHE A 407 -30.15 -34.06 13.03
CA PHE A 407 -30.53 -34.64 11.74
C PHE A 407 -31.37 -33.63 10.96
N LYS A 408 -30.78 -33.07 9.90
CA LYS A 408 -31.39 -32.06 9.03
C LYS A 408 -31.59 -32.62 7.62
N CYS A 409 -32.25 -31.85 6.76
CA CYS A 409 -32.58 -32.28 5.40
C CYS A 409 -31.34 -32.72 4.60
N PHE A 410 -30.24 -31.99 4.73
CA PHE A 410 -28.95 -32.35 4.15
C PHE A 410 -27.92 -32.70 5.24
N VAL A 411 -27.02 -33.63 4.94
CA VAL A 411 -25.92 -34.01 5.84
C VAL A 411 -25.03 -32.80 6.17
N PHE A 412 -24.83 -31.90 5.20
CA PHE A 412 -24.05 -30.68 5.40
C PHE A 412 -24.67 -29.78 6.49
N ASP A 413 -25.96 -29.47 6.39
CA ASP A 413 -26.68 -28.71 7.43
C ASP A 413 -26.71 -29.43 8.77
N SER A 414 -26.77 -30.76 8.74
CA SER A 414 -26.72 -31.60 9.94
C SER A 414 -25.41 -31.45 10.68
N VAL A 415 -24.28 -31.45 9.96
CA VAL A 415 -22.96 -31.14 10.50
C VAL A 415 -22.95 -29.75 11.10
N LEU A 416 -23.34 -28.73 10.33
CA LEU A 416 -23.31 -27.34 10.78
C LEU A 416 -24.14 -27.07 12.05
N GLN A 417 -25.32 -27.69 12.17
CA GLN A 417 -26.22 -27.52 13.30
C GLN A 417 -25.93 -28.45 14.49
N SER A 418 -24.96 -29.36 14.36
CA SER A 418 -24.53 -30.23 15.46
C SER A 418 -23.48 -29.55 16.33
N SER A 419 -23.28 -30.07 17.53
CA SER A 419 -22.23 -29.68 18.49
C SER A 419 -21.40 -30.91 18.86
N LEU A 420 -20.26 -30.68 19.51
CA LEU A 420 -19.33 -31.75 19.88
C LEU A 420 -19.58 -32.30 21.30
N ILE A 421 -20.69 -31.95 21.95
CA ILE A 421 -20.94 -32.22 23.38
C ILE A 421 -20.86 -33.71 23.74
N CYS A 422 -21.34 -34.61 22.87
CA CYS A 422 -21.21 -36.06 23.08
C CYS A 422 -19.75 -36.52 23.07
N TRP A 423 -18.91 -35.91 22.23
CA TRP A 423 -17.52 -36.30 22.04
C TRP A 423 -16.57 -35.81 23.13
N TYR A 424 -17.04 -34.92 24.00
CA TYR A 424 -16.41 -34.59 25.28
C TYR A 424 -16.91 -35.47 26.44
N ASN A 425 -17.89 -36.36 26.21
CA ASN A 425 -18.55 -37.14 27.27
C ASN A 425 -18.33 -38.65 27.08
N HIS A 426 -17.57 -39.27 27.99
CA HIS A 426 -17.23 -40.69 27.93
C HIS A 426 -18.44 -41.63 27.96
N ARG A 427 -19.50 -41.27 28.69
CA ARG A 427 -20.73 -42.08 28.73
C ARG A 427 -21.45 -42.03 27.38
N CYS A 428 -21.53 -40.85 26.78
CA CYS A 428 -22.16 -40.66 25.48
C CYS A 428 -21.41 -41.41 24.38
N LEU A 429 -20.07 -41.25 24.32
CA LEU A 429 -19.23 -41.97 23.37
C LEU A 429 -19.40 -43.49 23.51
N ASN A 430 -19.36 -44.04 24.73
CA ASN A 430 -19.56 -45.47 24.95
C ASN A 430 -20.91 -45.98 24.43
N GLU A 431 -22.00 -45.22 24.64
CA GLU A 431 -23.31 -45.57 24.09
C GLU A 431 -23.29 -45.61 22.55
N VAL A 432 -22.58 -44.70 21.90
CA VAL A 432 -22.39 -44.72 20.44
C VAL A 432 -21.62 -45.94 19.98
N LEU A 433 -20.48 -46.23 20.63
CA LEU A 433 -19.62 -47.37 20.28
C LEU A 433 -20.38 -48.70 20.42
N THR A 434 -21.19 -48.86 21.47
CA THR A 434 -21.97 -50.10 21.69
C THR A 434 -23.11 -50.31 20.71
N LYS A 435 -23.69 -49.23 20.14
CA LYS A 435 -24.92 -49.31 19.33
C LYS A 435 -24.69 -49.23 17.82
N LEU A 436 -23.61 -48.59 17.36
CA LEU A 436 -23.48 -48.21 15.94
C LEU A 436 -22.19 -48.65 15.25
N VAL A 437 -21.19 -49.14 16.00
CA VAL A 437 -19.86 -49.47 15.47
C VAL A 437 -19.69 -50.99 15.37
N PHE A 438 -19.09 -51.45 14.26
CA PHE A 438 -19.02 -52.87 13.91
C PHE A 438 -17.74 -53.59 14.40
N PHE A 439 -16.70 -52.86 14.82
CA PHE A 439 -15.42 -53.43 15.29
C PHE A 439 -14.98 -52.86 16.65
N ASP A 440 -14.08 -53.57 17.34
CA ASP A 440 -13.59 -53.20 18.66
C ASP A 440 -12.71 -51.94 18.59
N THR A 441 -13.12 -50.89 19.30
CA THR A 441 -12.55 -49.53 19.26
C THR A 441 -11.93 -49.15 20.60
N SER A 442 -11.31 -50.12 21.27
CA SER A 442 -10.82 -50.06 22.66
C SER A 442 -9.78 -48.98 23.00
N ASN A 443 -9.38 -48.13 22.04
CA ASN A 443 -8.41 -47.04 22.22
C ASN A 443 -8.93 -45.65 21.82
N ILE A 444 -10.23 -45.46 21.55
CA ILE A 444 -10.75 -44.13 21.20
C ILE A 444 -10.88 -43.27 22.45
N THR A 445 -10.20 -42.13 22.45
CA THR A 445 -10.32 -41.13 23.51
C THR A 445 -11.33 -40.06 23.13
N ILE A 446 -12.06 -39.56 24.14
CA ILE A 446 -12.87 -38.34 24.02
C ILE A 446 -11.98 -37.13 23.71
N LEU A 447 -12.61 -36.03 23.27
CA LEU A 447 -11.97 -34.72 23.20
C LEU A 447 -11.65 -34.23 24.62
N ASP A 448 -10.54 -33.50 24.78
CA ASP A 448 -10.05 -33.02 26.07
C ASP A 448 -10.69 -31.67 26.42
N ASP A 449 -11.53 -31.67 27.46
CA ASP A 449 -12.20 -30.48 27.98
C ASP A 449 -11.29 -29.56 28.80
N LYS A 450 -10.06 -30.00 29.13
CA LYS A 450 -9.07 -29.23 29.89
C LYS A 450 -8.13 -28.41 29.00
N LEU A 451 -8.06 -28.71 27.70
CA LEU A 451 -7.29 -27.89 26.76
C LEU A 451 -7.94 -26.50 26.65
N PRO A 452 -7.14 -25.41 26.63
CA PRO A 452 -7.69 -24.08 26.43
C PRO A 452 -8.37 -24.02 25.06
N SER A 453 -9.68 -23.80 25.05
CA SER A 453 -10.46 -23.57 23.84
C SER A 453 -11.23 -22.26 24.00
N ARG A 454 -11.30 -21.48 22.92
CA ARG A 454 -12.18 -20.30 22.87
C ARG A 454 -13.65 -20.67 22.63
N PHE A 455 -13.93 -21.94 22.34
CA PHE A 455 -15.28 -22.45 22.08
C PHE A 455 -15.74 -23.32 23.25
N ARG A 456 -17.06 -23.33 23.51
CA ARG A 456 -17.66 -24.22 24.52
C ARG A 456 -17.96 -25.57 23.86
N SER A 457 -18.05 -26.64 24.64
CA SER A 457 -18.37 -27.99 24.14
C SER A 457 -19.74 -28.08 23.45
N ASN A 458 -20.69 -27.22 23.83
CA ASN A 458 -22.02 -27.12 23.22
C ASN A 458 -22.11 -26.12 22.06
N THR A 459 -21.00 -25.49 21.66
CA THR A 459 -20.96 -24.61 20.49
C THR A 459 -21.22 -25.43 19.22
N THR A 460 -22.02 -24.89 18.29
CA THR A 460 -22.32 -25.56 17.03
C THR A 460 -21.10 -25.56 16.10
N ILE A 461 -20.96 -26.61 15.31
CA ILE A 461 -19.88 -26.75 14.32
C ILE A 461 -19.93 -25.60 13.31
N LYS A 462 -21.11 -25.05 13.00
CA LYS A 462 -21.24 -23.81 12.22
C LYS A 462 -20.42 -22.67 12.81
N LEU A 463 -20.52 -22.41 14.12
CA LEU A 463 -19.78 -21.31 14.76
C LEU A 463 -18.27 -21.57 14.79
N LEU A 464 -17.86 -22.83 14.93
CA LEU A 464 -16.45 -23.20 14.78
C LEU A 464 -15.99 -22.96 13.34
N LEU A 465 -16.78 -23.39 12.35
CA LEU A 465 -16.49 -23.26 10.92
C LEU A 465 -16.49 -21.79 10.45
N ASP A 466 -17.39 -20.96 10.96
CA ASP A 466 -17.45 -19.52 10.70
C ASP A 466 -16.18 -18.79 11.21
N GLN A 467 -15.38 -19.46 12.05
CA GLN A 467 -14.04 -19.07 12.50
C GLN A 467 -12.94 -20.01 11.98
N MET A 468 -13.22 -20.75 10.90
CA MET A 468 -12.34 -21.72 10.22
C MET A 468 -11.71 -22.78 11.14
N MET A 469 -12.41 -23.16 12.21
CA MET A 469 -11.93 -24.11 13.22
C MET A 469 -10.62 -23.63 13.90
N ILE A 470 -10.40 -22.32 14.03
CA ILE A 470 -9.16 -21.75 14.61
C ILE A 470 -9.32 -21.48 16.10
N GLU A 471 -8.45 -22.08 16.92
CA GLU A 471 -8.33 -21.77 18.35
C GLU A 471 -7.46 -20.52 18.56
N GLU A 472 -6.25 -20.54 18.01
CA GLU A 472 -5.27 -19.46 18.15
C GLU A 472 -4.51 -19.26 16.85
N TRP A 473 -4.21 -18.01 16.53
CA TRP A 473 -3.38 -17.67 15.39
C TRP A 473 -2.68 -16.32 15.61
N ALA A 474 -1.36 -16.25 15.41
CA ALA A 474 -0.58 -15.06 15.74
C ALA A 474 0.65 -14.92 14.83
N ALA A 475 1.00 -13.67 14.51
CA ALA A 475 2.22 -13.31 13.82
C ALA A 475 3.25 -12.80 14.83
N THR A 476 4.43 -13.39 14.84
CA THR A 476 5.57 -12.97 15.68
C THR A 476 6.64 -12.36 14.80
N ILE A 477 7.20 -11.21 15.22
CA ILE A 477 8.12 -10.40 14.40
C ILE A 477 9.51 -10.46 14.99
N ASN A 478 10.48 -10.88 14.18
CA ASN A 478 11.90 -10.84 14.50
C ASN A 478 12.56 -9.62 13.84
N TYR A 479 12.56 -8.49 14.56
CA TYR A 479 13.17 -7.25 14.06
C TYR A 479 14.67 -7.37 13.79
N THR A 480 15.38 -8.20 14.56
CA THR A 480 16.83 -8.42 14.36
C THR A 480 17.10 -9.05 12.99
N ALA A 481 16.29 -10.03 12.59
CA ALA A 481 16.36 -10.65 11.27
C ALA A 481 16.07 -9.64 10.16
N PHE A 482 15.03 -8.79 10.34
CA PHE A 482 14.76 -7.70 9.39
C PHE A 482 15.95 -6.74 9.25
N TYR A 483 16.53 -6.28 10.36
CA TYR A 483 17.65 -5.34 10.34
C TYR A 483 18.87 -5.94 9.63
N HIS A 484 19.16 -7.21 9.88
CA HIS A 484 20.21 -7.95 9.21
C HIS A 484 19.95 -8.13 7.71
N ASN A 485 18.71 -8.35 7.27
CA ASN A 485 18.37 -8.48 5.86
C ASN A 485 18.45 -7.13 5.12
N CYS A 486 18.02 -6.04 5.75
CA CYS A 486 18.16 -4.68 5.20
C CYS A 486 19.64 -4.24 5.12
N TYR A 487 20.50 -4.68 6.04
CA TYR A 487 21.95 -4.44 6.10
C TYR A 487 22.38 -3.02 5.69
N PRO A 488 22.18 -1.98 6.53
CA PRO A 488 22.56 -0.62 6.18
C PRO A 488 24.08 -0.45 6.11
N THR A 489 24.61 -0.11 4.93
CA THR A 489 26.06 0.13 4.75
C THR A 489 26.56 1.39 5.43
N TYR A 490 25.70 2.41 5.53
CA TYR A 490 25.95 3.64 6.27
C TYR A 490 24.65 4.25 6.76
N CYS A 491 24.71 5.06 7.81
CA CYS A 491 23.64 5.95 8.25
C CYS A 491 24.14 7.39 8.24
N THR A 492 23.28 8.32 7.84
CA THR A 492 23.56 9.76 7.90
C THR A 492 22.53 10.43 8.79
N TYR A 493 22.96 11.34 9.67
CA TYR A 493 22.04 12.19 10.43
C TYR A 493 22.60 13.61 10.52
N ALA A 494 21.71 14.58 10.73
CA ALA A 494 22.07 16.01 10.79
C ALA A 494 21.64 16.62 12.14
N TYR A 495 22.51 17.42 12.74
CA TYR A 495 22.22 18.14 13.98
C TYR A 495 22.78 19.56 13.98
N TYR A 496 22.28 20.40 14.90
CA TYR A 496 22.73 21.78 15.09
C TYR A 496 24.04 21.80 15.89
N ALA A 497 25.13 22.24 15.27
CA ALA A 497 26.44 22.36 15.90
C ALA A 497 26.92 23.82 16.00
N LYS A 498 27.71 24.12 17.05
CA LYS A 498 28.45 25.38 17.19
C LYS A 498 29.75 25.32 16.37
N GLN A 499 30.26 26.49 15.96
CA GLN A 499 31.52 26.59 15.24
C GLN A 499 32.69 26.01 16.03
N ASN A 500 33.52 25.22 15.35
CA ASN A 500 34.73 24.66 15.94
C ASN A 500 35.71 25.79 16.30
N ALA A 501 36.38 25.69 17.45
CA ALA A 501 37.30 26.71 17.96
C ALA A 501 38.41 27.07 16.95
N LEU A 502 38.91 26.08 16.22
CA LEU A 502 39.90 26.27 15.15
C LEU A 502 39.39 27.15 14.00
N TYR A 503 38.13 26.99 13.62
CA TYR A 503 37.49 27.81 12.59
C TYR A 503 37.30 29.27 13.07
N LEU A 504 36.90 29.44 14.34
CA LEU A 504 36.78 30.76 14.98
C LEU A 504 38.12 31.49 15.04
N ILE A 505 39.20 30.80 15.41
CA ILE A 505 40.55 31.40 15.47
C ILE A 505 41.02 31.82 14.08
N ALA A 506 40.86 30.96 13.06
CA ALA A 506 41.28 31.25 11.70
C ALA A 506 40.51 32.42 11.07
N THR A 507 39.20 32.49 11.32
CA THR A 507 38.36 33.61 10.85
C THR A 507 38.72 34.93 11.55
N MET A 508 38.99 34.90 12.87
CA MET A 508 39.45 36.07 13.61
C MET A 508 40.80 36.59 13.14
N MET A 509 41.77 35.71 12.90
CA MET A 509 43.07 36.10 12.34
C MET A 509 42.89 36.78 10.98
N GLY A 510 42.10 36.19 10.08
CA GLY A 510 41.83 36.79 8.77
C GLY A 510 41.24 38.20 8.86
N ILE A 511 40.20 38.37 9.68
CA ILE A 511 39.52 39.67 9.84
C ILE A 511 40.45 40.73 10.45
N PHE A 512 41.29 40.35 11.41
CA PHE A 512 42.25 41.25 12.05
C PHE A 512 43.18 41.91 11.03
N GLY A 513 43.70 41.13 10.08
CA GLY A 513 44.61 41.63 9.04
C GLY A 513 43.96 42.64 8.10
N GLY A 514 42.71 42.40 7.68
CA GLY A 514 42.00 43.36 6.81
C GLY A 514 41.58 44.62 7.55
N LEU A 515 41.11 44.46 8.79
CA LEU A 515 40.63 45.55 9.62
C LEU A 515 41.76 46.52 10.03
N ASP A 516 42.96 46.00 10.35
CA ASP A 516 44.14 46.83 10.65
C ASP A 516 44.44 47.83 9.53
N VAL A 517 44.51 47.33 8.28
CA VAL A 517 44.85 48.14 7.11
C VAL A 517 43.81 49.25 6.88
N ILE A 518 42.52 48.92 6.99
CA ILE A 518 41.42 49.89 6.86
C ILE A 518 41.51 50.97 7.92
N LEU A 519 41.65 50.56 9.18
CA LEU A 519 41.62 51.46 10.31
C LEU A 519 42.78 52.44 10.26
N ARG A 520 43.97 52.00 9.83
CA ARG A 520 45.12 52.90 9.59
C ARG A 520 44.81 53.96 8.55
N ILE A 521 44.20 53.58 7.43
CA ILE A 521 43.83 54.51 6.35
C ILE A 521 42.74 55.49 6.82
N VAL A 522 41.69 54.99 7.44
CA VAL A 522 40.56 55.80 7.91
C VAL A 522 40.99 56.75 9.03
N CYS A 523 41.77 56.29 10.01
CA CYS A 523 42.29 57.15 11.08
C CYS A 523 43.16 58.28 10.51
N LEU A 524 44.03 58.00 9.53
CA LEU A 524 44.85 59.03 8.87
C LEU A 524 44.00 60.07 8.14
N ILE A 525 42.92 59.65 7.49
CA ILE A 525 41.99 60.54 6.79
C ILE A 525 41.19 61.39 7.79
N VAL A 526 40.61 60.76 8.82
CA VAL A 526 39.77 61.42 9.84
C VAL A 526 40.59 62.42 10.66
N VAL A 527 41.80 62.05 11.11
CA VAL A 527 42.68 62.98 11.85
C VAL A 527 43.11 64.15 10.96
N ARG A 528 43.35 63.95 9.66
CA ARG A 528 43.65 65.06 8.73
C ARG A 528 42.44 65.96 8.47
N PHE A 529 41.23 65.42 8.51
CA PHE A 529 39.99 66.18 8.30
C PHE A 529 39.63 67.00 9.54
N LEU A 530 39.71 66.41 10.74
CA LEU A 530 39.38 67.06 12.01
C LEU A 530 40.32 68.25 12.34
N PHE A 531 41.59 68.19 11.94
CA PHE A 531 42.55 69.27 12.21
C PHE A 531 42.50 70.42 11.18
N ARG A 532 41.90 70.24 10.00
CA ARG A 532 41.73 71.35 9.03
C ARG A 532 40.58 72.30 9.38
N CYS A 533 39.67 71.92 10.28
CA CYS A 533 38.63 72.81 10.80
C CYS A 533 39.09 73.69 11.97
N LYS A 534 40.33 73.55 12.48
CA LYS A 534 40.82 74.30 13.65
C LYS A 534 41.92 75.34 13.38
N THR A 535 42.28 75.61 12.13
CA THR A 535 43.23 76.68 11.79
C THR A 535 42.63 77.66 10.78
N ALA A 536 41.91 78.65 11.30
CA ALA A 536 41.71 79.96 10.67
C ALA A 536 42.15 81.03 11.70
N PRO A 537 43.01 82.00 11.35
CA PRO A 537 43.64 82.92 12.32
C PRO A 537 42.71 84.07 12.77
N PRO A 538 42.86 84.61 14.00
CA PRO A 538 42.17 85.82 14.46
C PRO A 538 42.80 87.10 13.88
N GLY A 539 41.96 88.09 13.60
CA GLY A 539 42.30 89.33 12.87
C GLY A 539 43.08 90.39 13.65
N VAL A 540 43.61 91.36 12.90
CA VAL A 540 44.21 92.62 13.38
C VAL A 540 43.58 93.80 12.61
N SER A 541 43.41 94.90 13.34
CA SER A 541 42.56 96.09 13.22
C SER A 541 42.61 96.98 11.96
N THR A 542 41.53 97.75 11.81
CA THR A 542 41.15 98.77 10.81
C THR A 542 41.89 100.12 10.90
N LEU A 543 42.04 100.82 9.76
CA LEU A 543 41.75 102.28 9.63
C LEU A 543 41.44 102.66 8.15
N PHE A 544 40.47 103.57 7.95
CA PHE A 544 39.73 103.93 6.70
C PHE A 544 40.49 104.87 5.71
N PRO A 545 39.98 105.11 4.47
CA PRO A 545 39.00 106.20 4.22
C PRO A 545 37.80 105.87 3.28
N ASN A 546 36.62 106.34 3.73
CA ASN A 546 35.44 106.91 3.04
C ASN A 546 34.93 106.41 1.66
N THR A 547 33.78 105.70 1.73
CA THR A 547 32.46 105.93 1.02
C THR A 547 32.36 106.04 -0.52
N PRO A 548 31.18 105.83 -1.16
CA PRO A 548 29.90 105.26 -0.68
C PRO A 548 29.26 104.18 -1.60
N ASN A 549 28.38 103.39 -0.97
CA ASN A 549 27.14 102.71 -1.40
C ASN A 549 26.72 102.85 -2.90
N THR A 550 26.28 101.79 -3.60
CA THR A 550 25.10 100.94 -3.30
C THR A 550 25.11 99.60 -4.06
N LEU A 551 24.21 98.69 -3.63
CA LEU A 551 23.79 97.38 -4.15
C LEU A 551 24.49 96.16 -3.54
N THR A 552 23.71 95.24 -2.95
CA THR A 552 23.43 93.94 -3.59
C THR A 552 22.56 93.02 -2.72
N GLN A 553 21.64 92.35 -3.41
CA GLN A 553 20.90 91.17 -3.00
C GLN A 553 21.72 89.94 -3.44
N HIS A 554 21.74 88.89 -2.60
CA HIS A 554 22.31 87.54 -2.81
C HIS A 554 21.86 86.84 -4.12
N PRO A 555 22.36 85.63 -4.51
CA PRO A 555 23.53 84.83 -4.05
C PRO A 555 24.32 84.12 -5.20
N ARG A 556 25.43 83.42 -4.88
CA ARG A 556 25.71 82.07 -5.43
C ARG A 556 26.85 81.30 -4.74
N TYR A 557 26.45 80.22 -4.07
CA TYR A 557 27.24 79.13 -3.49
C TYR A 557 27.70 78.12 -4.57
N HIS A 558 28.74 78.42 -5.36
CA HIS A 558 29.17 77.48 -6.41
C HIS A 558 30.67 77.30 -6.63
N LEU A 559 31.50 77.43 -5.58
CA LEU A 559 32.96 77.33 -5.74
C LEU A 559 33.71 76.59 -4.61
N LEU A 560 33.14 75.50 -4.09
CA LEU A 560 33.84 74.61 -3.13
C LEU A 560 33.99 73.16 -3.62
N LEU A 561 33.32 72.75 -4.70
CA LEU A 561 33.37 71.36 -5.20
C LEU A 561 34.41 71.07 -6.29
N CYS A 562 35.00 72.07 -6.96
CA CYS A 562 36.01 71.84 -8.00
C CYS A 562 37.46 71.73 -7.49
N ASN A 563 37.80 72.27 -6.31
CA ASN A 563 39.17 72.22 -5.80
C ASN A 563 39.48 70.94 -5.02
N VAL A 564 38.48 70.21 -4.55
CA VAL A 564 38.68 68.92 -3.88
C VAL A 564 39.21 67.88 -4.88
N TRP A 565 38.65 67.84 -6.10
CA TRP A 565 39.11 66.87 -7.11
C TRP A 565 40.52 67.20 -7.62
N ASN A 566 40.88 68.47 -7.79
CA ASN A 566 42.24 68.82 -8.23
C ASN A 566 43.30 68.54 -7.15
N ILE A 567 42.97 68.73 -5.86
CA ILE A 567 43.86 68.43 -4.73
C ILE A 567 44.01 66.91 -4.56
N ILE A 568 42.91 66.14 -4.62
CA ILE A 568 42.96 64.68 -4.55
C ILE A 568 43.70 64.11 -5.77
N ARG A 569 43.49 64.66 -6.97
CA ARG A 569 44.19 64.22 -8.20
C ARG A 569 45.69 64.51 -8.15
N HIS A 570 46.11 65.62 -7.53
CA HIS A 570 47.52 65.92 -7.33
C HIS A 570 48.16 64.96 -6.31
N GLU A 571 47.51 64.71 -5.18
CA GLU A 571 47.99 63.79 -4.14
C GLU A 571 48.02 62.33 -4.61
N ILE A 572 47.04 61.88 -5.42
CA ILE A 572 47.05 60.55 -6.04
C ILE A 572 48.19 60.41 -7.06
N LYS A 573 48.53 61.48 -7.80
CA LYS A 573 49.64 61.46 -8.77
C LYS A 573 51.02 61.39 -8.11
N THR A 574 51.17 61.93 -6.89
CA THR A 574 52.44 61.96 -6.14
C THR A 574 52.55 60.86 -5.07
N TYR A 575 51.48 60.10 -4.84
CA TYR A 575 51.46 59.03 -3.83
C TYR A 575 52.44 57.91 -4.17
N ASN A 576 53.32 57.62 -3.22
CA ASN A 576 54.31 56.56 -3.31
C ASN A 576 54.30 55.77 -2.00
N LEU A 577 53.80 54.53 -2.04
CA LEU A 577 53.66 53.64 -0.89
C LEU A 577 55.01 53.00 -0.52
N PHE A 578 55.92 52.86 -1.48
CA PHE A 578 57.21 52.15 -1.32
C PHE A 578 58.38 53.13 -1.35
N LYS A 579 58.45 54.06 -0.39
CA LYS A 579 59.54 55.05 -0.32
C LYS A 579 60.82 54.42 0.22
N SER A 580 61.90 54.48 -0.55
CA SER A 580 63.26 54.35 -0.03
C SER A 580 63.86 55.76 0.12
N GLY A 581 64.64 56.04 1.16
CA GLY A 581 65.15 57.38 1.48
C GLY A 581 66.16 57.97 0.48
N PHE A 582 66.14 57.56 -0.79
CA PHE A 582 67.10 57.91 -1.83
C PHE A 582 66.50 58.86 -2.87
N ASN A 583 67.19 59.97 -3.18
CA ASN A 583 66.69 61.06 -4.05
C ASN A 583 66.95 60.87 -5.56
N GLN A 584 67.05 59.64 -6.07
CA GLN A 584 67.33 59.39 -7.49
C GLN A 584 66.05 59.18 -8.32
N LEU A 585 65.93 59.88 -9.46
CA LEU A 585 64.72 59.91 -10.30
C LEU A 585 64.28 58.53 -10.82
N HIS A 586 65.22 57.65 -11.19
CA HIS A 586 64.92 56.29 -11.65
C HIS A 586 64.35 55.39 -10.54
N ILE A 587 64.80 55.58 -9.31
CA ILE A 587 64.30 54.85 -8.12
C ILE A 587 62.88 55.33 -7.82
N ILE A 588 62.64 56.64 -7.78
CA ILE A 588 61.32 57.24 -7.54
C ILE A 588 60.29 56.77 -8.59
N ASN A 589 60.68 56.68 -9.86
CA ASN A 589 59.78 56.19 -10.90
C ASN A 589 59.43 54.70 -10.71
N ARG A 590 60.40 53.87 -10.33
CA ARG A 590 60.19 52.45 -10.02
C ARG A 590 59.23 52.26 -8.83
N GLU A 591 59.38 53.06 -7.79
CA GLU A 591 58.53 53.05 -6.60
C GLU A 591 57.09 53.50 -6.91
N ARG A 592 56.92 54.50 -7.79
CA ARG A 592 55.60 54.94 -8.29
C ARG A 592 54.92 53.89 -9.15
N TYR A 593 55.64 53.18 -10.03
CA TYR A 593 55.07 52.08 -10.83
C TYR A 593 54.64 50.91 -9.94
N SER A 594 55.42 50.59 -8.91
CA SER A 594 55.08 49.57 -7.91
C SER A 594 53.82 49.93 -7.12
N THR A 595 53.69 51.19 -6.71
CA THR A 595 52.50 51.70 -6.02
C THR A 595 51.24 51.62 -6.91
N ARG A 596 51.36 51.95 -8.20
CA ARG A 596 50.23 51.87 -9.15
C ARG A 596 49.80 50.44 -9.44
N LEU A 597 50.76 49.53 -9.65
CA LEU A 597 50.49 48.11 -9.87
C LEU A 597 49.84 47.47 -8.64
N TYR A 598 50.30 47.85 -7.43
CA TYR A 598 49.71 47.41 -6.17
C TYR A 598 48.21 47.74 -6.09
N PHE A 599 47.83 49.01 -6.29
CA PHE A 599 46.41 49.43 -6.23
C PHE A 599 45.57 48.82 -7.36
N PHE A 600 46.14 48.62 -8.55
CA PHE A 600 45.45 47.95 -9.65
C PHE A 600 45.13 46.48 -9.34
N LEU A 601 46.14 45.71 -8.87
CA LEU A 601 45.96 44.30 -8.49
C LEU A 601 44.99 44.16 -7.31
N LEU A 602 45.08 45.05 -6.32
CA LEU A 602 44.19 45.05 -5.16
C LEU A 602 42.73 45.32 -5.57
N SER A 603 42.50 46.28 -6.46
CA SER A 603 41.15 46.62 -6.93
C SER A 603 40.50 45.46 -7.71
N ILE A 604 41.27 44.79 -8.57
CA ILE A 604 40.79 43.61 -9.32
C ILE A 604 40.50 42.45 -8.37
N GLY A 605 41.40 42.18 -7.41
CA GLY A 605 41.21 41.12 -6.43
C GLY A 605 39.94 41.32 -5.59
N ILE A 606 39.67 42.55 -5.14
CA ILE A 606 38.45 42.89 -4.41
C ILE A 606 37.20 42.71 -5.28
N PHE A 607 37.24 43.14 -6.54
CA PHE A 607 36.11 43.00 -7.47
C PHE A 607 35.73 41.53 -7.70
N ILE A 608 36.72 40.66 -7.89
CA ILE A 608 36.50 39.21 -8.05
C ILE A 608 35.88 38.60 -6.79
N ILE A 609 36.36 38.99 -5.60
CA ILE A 609 35.82 38.47 -4.33
C ILE A 609 34.40 38.93 -4.08
N ILE A 610 34.06 40.18 -4.41
CA ILE A 610 32.71 40.72 -4.27
C ILE A 610 31.73 39.91 -5.14
N ILE A 611 32.06 39.70 -6.41
CA ILE A 611 31.24 38.92 -7.33
C ILE A 611 31.04 37.50 -6.81
N TYR A 612 32.14 36.81 -6.44
CA TYR A 612 32.07 35.45 -5.93
C TYR A 612 31.23 35.34 -4.64
N SER A 613 31.36 36.31 -3.74
CA SER A 613 30.64 36.30 -2.46
C SER A 613 29.14 36.53 -2.64
N ILE A 614 28.75 37.43 -3.56
CA ILE A 614 27.33 37.69 -3.89
C ILE A 614 26.68 36.45 -4.52
N SER A 615 27.41 35.71 -5.36
CA SER A 615 26.90 34.49 -6.00
C SER A 615 26.81 33.27 -5.07
N SER A 616 27.29 33.36 -3.83
CA SER A 616 27.27 32.23 -2.90
C SER A 616 25.90 32.05 -2.23
N LYS A 617 25.31 30.87 -2.42
CA LYS A 617 24.03 30.46 -1.82
C LYS A 617 24.26 29.53 -0.62
N GLU A 618 23.38 29.61 0.37
CA GLU A 618 23.33 28.79 1.58
C GLU A 618 21.97 28.08 1.65
N THR A 619 21.94 26.84 2.12
CA THR A 619 20.70 26.09 2.32
C THR A 619 20.18 26.31 3.74
N VAL A 620 18.95 26.80 3.87
CA VAL A 620 18.30 27.08 5.17
C VAL A 620 17.10 26.16 5.31
N THR A 621 16.93 25.57 6.51
CA THR A 621 15.73 24.82 6.89
C THR A 621 14.91 25.65 7.86
N GLU A 622 13.68 25.99 7.51
CA GLU A 622 12.75 26.65 8.43
C GLU A 622 11.72 25.64 8.95
N LYS A 623 11.32 25.81 10.23
CA LYS A 623 10.32 24.98 10.91
C LYS A 623 9.11 25.82 11.30
N ILE A 624 7.92 25.34 10.98
CA ILE A 624 6.64 25.93 11.38
C ILE A 624 5.99 24.95 12.36
N GLU A 625 5.77 25.38 13.60
CA GLU A 625 5.10 24.57 14.61
C GLU A 625 3.58 24.61 14.40
N ARG A 626 2.94 23.43 14.50
CA ARG A 626 1.47 23.22 14.42
C ARG A 626 0.79 24.09 13.35
N PRO A 627 1.13 23.89 12.07
CA PRO A 627 0.50 24.65 11.00
C PRO A 627 -1.01 24.41 10.99
N THR A 628 -1.77 25.39 10.50
CA THR A 628 -3.19 25.19 10.17
C THR A 628 -3.32 24.68 8.73
N LEU A 629 -4.46 24.07 8.38
CA LEU A 629 -4.72 23.60 7.00
C LEU A 629 -4.55 24.75 5.98
N ALA A 630 -5.11 25.93 6.27
CA ALA A 630 -4.99 27.10 5.41
C ALA A 630 -3.54 27.60 5.28
N MET A 631 -2.71 27.46 6.31
CA MET A 631 -1.29 27.75 6.22
C MET A 631 -0.58 26.74 5.31
N TYR A 632 -0.86 25.44 5.48
CA TYR A 632 -0.27 24.38 4.66
C TYR A 632 -0.65 24.51 3.16
N GLU A 633 -1.91 24.81 2.84
CA GLU A 633 -2.36 25.04 1.46
C GLU A 633 -1.68 26.24 0.80
N LYS A 634 -1.52 27.35 1.54
CA LYS A 634 -0.76 28.52 1.06
C LYS A 634 0.70 28.18 0.79
N LEU A 635 1.30 27.30 1.60
CA LEU A 635 2.70 26.88 1.43
C LEU A 635 2.88 25.98 0.21
N LEU A 636 1.93 25.08 -0.08
CA LEU A 636 1.91 24.26 -1.30
C LEU A 636 1.88 25.08 -2.60
N GLN A 637 1.22 26.24 -2.60
CA GLN A 637 1.19 27.14 -3.75
C GLN A 637 2.52 27.86 -4.03
N SER A 638 3.48 27.84 -3.08
CA SER A 638 4.76 28.56 -3.20
C SER A 638 5.86 27.82 -4.00
N ASN A 639 5.55 26.65 -4.60
CA ASN A 639 6.37 25.92 -5.58
C ASN A 639 7.72 25.30 -5.13
N ASP A 640 8.07 25.28 -3.85
CA ASP A 640 9.24 24.51 -3.39
C ASP A 640 8.85 23.07 -3.01
N SER A 641 9.37 22.07 -3.70
CA SER A 641 9.02 20.64 -3.55
C SER A 641 9.67 19.93 -2.34
N THR A 642 10.06 20.68 -1.29
CA THR A 642 10.89 20.15 -0.18
C THR A 642 10.22 20.12 1.19
N TRP A 643 8.91 20.43 1.28
CA TRP A 643 8.17 20.43 2.55
C TRP A 643 8.03 19.02 3.14
N ARG A 644 8.28 18.89 4.44
CA ARG A 644 8.09 17.68 5.24
C ARG A 644 7.28 18.00 6.49
N CYS A 645 6.11 17.39 6.58
CA CYS A 645 5.19 17.54 7.68
C CYS A 645 4.94 16.16 8.29
N PRO A 646 5.71 15.70 9.29
CA PRO A 646 5.44 14.43 9.94
C PRO A 646 4.06 14.43 10.60
N CYS A 647 3.27 13.39 10.32
CA CYS A 647 2.00 13.17 11.02
C CYS A 647 2.27 12.71 12.46
N SER A 648 1.40 13.10 13.38
CA SER A 648 1.36 12.55 14.74
C SER A 648 0.92 11.09 14.72
N ASP A 649 -0.13 10.80 13.94
CA ASP A 649 -0.57 9.44 13.63
C ASP A 649 -0.18 9.07 12.19
N ILE A 650 0.72 8.08 12.06
CA ILE A 650 1.25 7.60 10.77
C ILE A 650 0.31 6.61 10.06
N SER A 651 -0.79 6.24 10.70
CA SER A 651 -1.70 5.18 10.25
C SER A 651 -3.14 5.57 10.63
N ILE A 652 -3.91 6.04 9.65
CA ILE A 652 -5.24 6.61 9.85
C ILE A 652 -6.26 5.71 9.15
N SER A 653 -7.29 5.25 9.86
CA SER A 653 -8.34 4.39 9.27
C SER A 653 -9.14 5.16 8.22
N TYR A 654 -9.45 4.52 7.09
CA TYR A 654 -10.30 5.14 6.05
C TYR A 654 -11.68 5.56 6.58
N SER A 655 -12.24 4.82 7.54
CA SER A 655 -13.49 5.15 8.23
C SER A 655 -13.53 6.54 8.88
N GLN A 656 -12.37 7.14 9.16
CA GLN A 656 -12.33 8.47 9.80
C GLN A 656 -12.53 9.61 8.81
N PHE A 657 -12.32 9.39 7.50
CA PHE A 657 -12.38 10.46 6.50
C PHE A 657 -13.09 10.08 5.20
N ILE A 658 -13.57 8.84 5.08
CA ILE A 658 -14.38 8.34 3.97
C ILE A 658 -15.72 7.82 4.50
N LYS A 659 -16.81 8.18 3.81
CA LYS A 659 -18.14 7.62 4.04
C LYS A 659 -18.71 7.08 2.73
N ILE A 660 -19.24 5.86 2.75
CA ILE A 660 -19.75 5.15 1.57
C ILE A 660 -21.20 4.73 1.82
N ASN A 661 -22.11 5.18 0.96
CA ASN A 661 -23.50 4.74 0.91
C ASN A 661 -23.75 4.04 -0.43
N ILE A 662 -24.31 2.83 -0.39
CA ILE A 662 -24.59 2.02 -1.59
C ILE A 662 -26.09 1.82 -1.79
N THR A 663 -26.50 1.76 -3.05
CA THR A 663 -27.86 1.40 -3.46
C THR A 663 -27.84 0.14 -4.33
N PHE A 664 -28.77 -0.78 -4.05
CA PHE A 664 -28.96 -2.00 -4.83
C PHE A 664 -30.18 -1.87 -5.74
N HIS A 665 -30.28 -2.74 -6.72
CA HIS A 665 -31.44 -2.83 -7.59
C HIS A 665 -32.73 -3.09 -6.79
N GLN A 666 -33.83 -2.43 -7.17
CA GLN A 666 -35.11 -2.46 -6.44
C GLN A 666 -35.70 -3.86 -6.20
N ILE A 667 -35.33 -4.86 -7.02
CA ILE A 667 -35.72 -6.26 -6.82
C ILE A 667 -35.33 -6.77 -5.42
N CYS A 668 -34.17 -6.36 -4.91
CA CYS A 668 -33.63 -6.82 -3.63
C CYS A 668 -34.31 -6.20 -2.40
N SER A 669 -35.24 -5.26 -2.60
CA SER A 669 -36.09 -4.67 -1.56
C SER A 669 -37.59 -4.80 -1.89
N SER A 670 -37.93 -5.57 -2.92
CA SER A 670 -39.31 -5.75 -3.39
C SER A 670 -40.04 -6.89 -2.67
N ASP A 671 -41.34 -7.01 -2.91
CA ASP A 671 -42.15 -8.12 -2.38
C ASP A 671 -41.71 -9.49 -2.91
N PHE A 672 -41.09 -9.55 -4.10
CA PHE A 672 -40.68 -10.79 -4.77
C PHE A 672 -39.55 -11.57 -4.08
N VAL A 673 -38.85 -10.93 -3.13
CA VAL A 673 -37.79 -11.57 -2.33
C VAL A 673 -38.20 -11.82 -0.89
N GLN A 674 -39.43 -11.42 -0.50
CA GLN A 674 -39.95 -11.59 0.85
C GLN A 674 -40.50 -13.00 1.08
N LYS A 675 -40.43 -13.45 2.34
CA LYS A 675 -40.91 -14.78 2.75
C LYS A 675 -42.42 -14.99 2.49
N SER A 676 -43.22 -13.93 2.53
CA SER A 676 -44.66 -13.96 2.22
C SER A 676 -44.93 -14.42 0.79
N TRP A 677 -44.20 -13.86 -0.19
CA TRP A 677 -44.27 -14.26 -1.60
C TRP A 677 -43.78 -15.70 -1.82
N LEU A 678 -42.65 -16.07 -1.22
CA LEU A 678 -42.10 -17.42 -1.32
C LEU A 678 -43.05 -18.49 -0.77
N ASN A 679 -43.73 -18.18 0.35
CA ASN A 679 -44.73 -19.06 0.94
C ASN A 679 -45.99 -19.22 0.07
N LEU A 680 -46.40 -18.17 -0.65
CA LEU A 680 -47.53 -18.23 -1.59
C LEU A 680 -47.22 -19.18 -2.76
N LEU A 681 -46.00 -19.10 -3.29
CA LEU A 681 -45.55 -19.93 -4.40
C LEU A 681 -45.40 -21.40 -4.00
N PHE A 682 -45.00 -21.67 -2.76
CA PHE A 682 -44.75 -23.03 -2.31
C PHE A 682 -46.02 -23.91 -2.32
N SER A 683 -45.87 -25.13 -2.85
CA SER A 683 -46.88 -26.19 -2.82
C SER A 683 -46.27 -27.45 -2.21
N ASN A 684 -47.01 -28.10 -1.31
CA ASN A 684 -46.64 -29.37 -0.70
C ASN A 684 -47.50 -30.55 -1.20
N SER A 685 -48.29 -30.36 -2.25
CA SER A 685 -49.26 -31.37 -2.66
C SER A 685 -48.57 -32.70 -2.96
N SER A 686 -48.92 -33.73 -2.18
CA SER A 686 -48.66 -35.13 -2.53
C SER A 686 -49.42 -35.56 -3.79
N SER A 687 -50.37 -34.73 -4.24
CA SER A 687 -51.14 -34.86 -5.48
C SER A 687 -50.45 -34.13 -6.64
N LEU A 688 -49.22 -34.52 -6.96
CA LEU A 688 -48.51 -34.17 -8.21
C LEU A 688 -49.22 -34.73 -9.48
N MET A 689 -50.54 -34.91 -9.44
CA MET A 689 -51.34 -35.29 -10.61
C MET A 689 -51.42 -34.17 -11.65
N TYR A 690 -50.87 -32.97 -11.39
CA TYR A 690 -51.02 -31.79 -12.27
C TYR A 690 -49.72 -31.00 -12.44
N GLU A 691 -49.36 -30.69 -13.70
CA GLU A 691 -48.19 -29.89 -14.10
C GLU A 691 -48.08 -28.53 -13.36
N SER A 692 -49.21 -27.96 -12.93
CA SER A 692 -49.27 -26.70 -12.18
C SER A 692 -48.56 -26.75 -10.82
N SER A 693 -48.51 -27.92 -10.16
CA SER A 693 -47.82 -28.10 -8.88
C SER A 693 -46.29 -28.16 -9.02
N HIS A 694 -45.79 -28.78 -10.10
CA HIS A 694 -44.36 -28.74 -10.46
C HIS A 694 -43.90 -27.32 -10.78
N PHE A 695 -44.68 -26.58 -11.57
CA PHE A 695 -44.37 -25.20 -11.92
C PHE A 695 -44.23 -24.29 -10.68
N ARG A 696 -45.16 -24.43 -9.71
CA ARG A 696 -45.12 -23.68 -8.43
C ARG A 696 -43.87 -23.99 -7.61
N MET A 697 -43.43 -25.25 -7.58
CA MET A 697 -42.18 -25.63 -6.92
C MET A 697 -40.95 -25.00 -7.58
N ILE A 698 -40.89 -24.99 -8.92
CA ILE A 698 -39.80 -24.37 -9.69
C ILE A 698 -39.78 -22.85 -9.46
N LEU A 699 -40.93 -22.17 -9.51
CA LEU A 699 -41.01 -20.74 -9.21
C LEU A 699 -40.62 -20.41 -7.77
N SER A 700 -41.05 -21.21 -6.81
CA SER A 700 -40.67 -21.02 -5.40
C SER A 700 -39.15 -21.07 -5.25
N ALA A 701 -38.49 -22.05 -5.89
CA ALA A 701 -37.04 -22.17 -5.91
C ALA A 701 -36.35 -21.00 -6.64
N TYR A 702 -36.90 -20.58 -7.78
CA TYR A 702 -36.43 -19.43 -8.55
C TYR A 702 -36.42 -18.14 -7.70
N PHE A 703 -37.54 -17.79 -7.08
CA PHE A 703 -37.60 -16.56 -6.27
C PHE A 703 -36.81 -16.69 -4.97
N ASN A 704 -36.72 -17.89 -4.39
CA ASN A 704 -35.91 -18.13 -3.20
C ASN A 704 -34.42 -17.90 -3.50
N PHE A 705 -33.93 -18.41 -4.63
CA PHE A 705 -32.55 -18.19 -5.03
C PHE A 705 -32.28 -16.76 -5.47
N LEU A 706 -33.24 -16.07 -6.10
CA LEU A 706 -33.14 -14.63 -6.35
C LEU A 706 -33.01 -13.82 -5.05
N SER A 707 -33.80 -14.15 -4.02
CA SER A 707 -33.71 -13.55 -2.68
C SER A 707 -32.34 -13.80 -2.04
N THR A 708 -31.82 -15.02 -2.21
CA THR A 708 -30.50 -15.42 -1.73
C THR A 708 -29.38 -14.66 -2.44
N LEU A 709 -29.45 -14.52 -3.77
CA LEU A 709 -28.49 -13.74 -4.55
C LEU A 709 -28.49 -12.26 -4.13
N CYS A 710 -29.66 -11.68 -3.82
CA CYS A 710 -29.77 -10.35 -3.27
C CYS A 710 -29.13 -10.22 -1.87
N THR A 711 -29.41 -11.17 -0.98
CA THR A 711 -28.84 -11.19 0.38
C THR A 711 -27.31 -11.36 0.34
N LEU A 712 -26.82 -12.25 -0.52
CA LEU A 712 -25.40 -12.48 -0.73
C LEU A 712 -24.71 -11.25 -1.32
N ALA A 713 -25.32 -10.61 -2.32
CA ALA A 713 -24.83 -9.38 -2.91
C ALA A 713 -24.71 -8.26 -1.87
N GLN A 714 -25.75 -8.06 -1.06
CA GLN A 714 -25.78 -7.05 0.00
C GLN A 714 -24.71 -7.32 1.06
N THR A 715 -24.65 -8.55 1.59
CA THR A 715 -23.70 -8.93 2.62
C THR A 715 -22.25 -8.85 2.12
N THR A 716 -21.99 -9.34 0.90
CA THR A 716 -20.66 -9.29 0.28
C THR A 716 -20.18 -7.84 0.14
N LYS A 717 -21.02 -6.96 -0.41
CA LYS A 717 -20.68 -5.55 -0.58
C LYS A 717 -20.56 -4.79 0.74
N HIS A 718 -21.42 -5.10 1.71
CA HIS A 718 -21.32 -4.50 3.04
C HIS A 718 -20.01 -4.88 3.73
N ASN A 719 -19.64 -6.16 3.71
CA ASN A 719 -18.38 -6.65 4.28
C ASN A 719 -17.16 -6.09 3.54
N ASP A 720 -17.21 -5.99 2.21
CA ASP A 720 -16.15 -5.33 1.43
C ASP A 720 -15.94 -3.88 1.83
N ILE A 721 -17.02 -3.12 2.06
CA ILE A 721 -16.96 -1.72 2.51
C ILE A 721 -16.44 -1.62 3.94
N LEU A 722 -16.98 -2.41 4.88
CA LEU A 722 -16.52 -2.40 6.26
C LEU A 722 -15.02 -2.73 6.35
N ARG A 723 -14.56 -3.70 5.56
CA ARG A 723 -13.14 -4.03 5.43
C ARG A 723 -12.34 -2.85 4.89
N PHE A 724 -12.74 -2.27 3.75
CA PHE A 724 -12.07 -1.10 3.19
C PHE A 724 -12.00 0.06 4.19
N LEU A 725 -13.09 0.34 4.92
CA LEU A 725 -13.12 1.41 5.92
C LEU A 725 -12.25 1.11 7.14
N SER A 726 -12.03 -0.17 7.47
CA SER A 726 -11.12 -0.62 8.53
C SER A 726 -9.64 -0.62 8.12
N GLU A 727 -9.35 -0.62 6.82
CA GLU A 727 -7.99 -0.47 6.32
C GLU A 727 -7.45 0.92 6.68
N LYS A 728 -6.14 1.00 6.89
CA LYS A 728 -5.49 2.24 7.29
C LYS A 728 -4.66 2.81 6.15
N CYS A 729 -4.83 4.10 5.91
CA CYS A 729 -3.95 4.89 5.08
C CYS A 729 -2.65 5.14 5.85
N ILE A 730 -1.53 4.63 5.33
CA ILE A 730 -0.21 4.74 5.97
C ILE A 730 0.57 5.89 5.32
N GLY A 731 0.93 6.87 6.13
CA GLY A 731 1.73 8.01 5.70
C GLY A 731 2.52 8.58 6.87
N ALA A 732 3.84 8.42 6.84
CA ALA A 732 4.71 9.07 7.84
C ALA A 732 4.75 10.60 7.68
N GLN A 733 4.23 11.13 6.57
CA GLN A 733 4.17 12.55 6.24
C GLN A 733 2.78 12.90 5.72
N LEU A 734 2.33 14.12 6.02
CA LEU A 734 1.10 14.68 5.47
C LEU A 734 1.18 14.71 3.94
N MET A 735 0.24 14.04 3.28
CA MET A 735 0.21 13.96 1.82
C MET A 735 -0.36 15.25 1.20
N PRO A 736 0.26 15.80 0.14
CA PRO A 736 -0.32 16.85 -0.68
C PRO A 736 -1.67 16.42 -1.29
N VAL A 737 -2.60 17.36 -1.49
CA VAL A 737 -3.94 17.08 -2.04
C VAL A 737 -3.90 16.26 -3.35
N PRO A 738 -3.03 16.55 -4.34
CA PRO A 738 -2.97 15.75 -5.57
C PRO A 738 -2.53 14.30 -5.32
N LEU A 739 -1.56 14.08 -4.42
CA LEU A 739 -1.10 12.75 -4.07
C LEU A 739 -2.15 11.99 -3.26
N TYR A 740 -2.81 12.67 -2.32
CA TYR A 740 -3.95 12.14 -1.57
C TYR A 740 -5.07 11.69 -2.51
N GLN A 741 -5.42 12.50 -3.51
CA GLN A 741 -6.40 12.13 -4.53
C GLN A 741 -5.99 10.89 -5.31
N ILE A 742 -4.75 10.81 -5.80
CA ILE A 742 -4.26 9.64 -6.54
C ILE A 742 -4.27 8.37 -5.67
N VAL A 743 -3.79 8.45 -4.43
CA VAL A 743 -3.78 7.32 -3.50
C VAL A 743 -5.20 6.84 -3.20
N LEU A 744 -6.15 7.76 -3.09
CA LEU A 744 -7.56 7.40 -2.89
C LEU A 744 -8.22 6.88 -4.14
N GLU A 745 -7.94 7.44 -5.31
CA GLU A 745 -8.44 6.92 -6.57
C GLU A 745 -7.94 5.50 -6.82
N ASP A 746 -6.66 5.20 -6.55
CA ASP A 746 -6.12 3.85 -6.62
C ASP A 746 -6.75 2.93 -5.58
N ALA A 747 -6.81 3.33 -4.31
CA ALA A 747 -7.46 2.53 -3.26
C ALA A 747 -8.94 2.25 -3.58
N MET A 748 -9.65 3.25 -4.11
CA MET A 748 -11.04 3.10 -4.56
C MET A 748 -11.15 2.27 -5.83
N TYR A 749 -10.19 2.35 -6.76
CA TYR A 749 -10.13 1.51 -7.95
C TYR A 749 -9.93 0.04 -7.55
N GLN A 750 -9.05 -0.25 -6.58
CA GLN A 750 -8.87 -1.59 -6.02
C GLN A 750 -10.13 -2.10 -5.31
N MET A 751 -10.86 -1.22 -4.60
CA MET A 751 -12.15 -1.56 -3.98
C MET A 751 -13.26 -1.79 -5.02
N LYS A 752 -13.32 -0.96 -6.07
CA LYS A 752 -14.30 -1.02 -7.18
C LYS A 752 -13.95 -2.07 -8.24
N GLY A 753 -12.73 -2.59 -8.23
CA GLY A 753 -12.17 -3.48 -9.26
C GLY A 753 -13.02 -4.74 -9.50
N PRO A 754 -12.71 -5.51 -10.55
CA PRO A 754 -13.57 -6.56 -11.09
C PRO A 754 -13.52 -7.83 -10.23
N ARG A 755 -13.89 -7.72 -8.95
CA ARG A 755 -14.41 -8.84 -8.16
C ARG A 755 -15.81 -9.26 -8.67
N SER A 756 -16.41 -8.43 -9.54
CA SER A 756 -17.58 -8.76 -10.35
C SER A 756 -17.28 -9.93 -11.28
N GLY A 757 -18.05 -11.01 -11.16
CA GLY A 757 -17.87 -12.27 -11.89
C GLY A 757 -17.29 -13.41 -11.06
N ARG A 758 -16.77 -13.16 -9.84
CA ARG A 758 -16.30 -14.24 -8.95
C ARG A 758 -17.45 -15.17 -8.54
N LEU A 759 -18.59 -14.58 -8.17
CA LEU A 759 -19.82 -15.30 -7.85
C LEU A 759 -20.23 -16.22 -9.01
N ASN A 760 -20.30 -15.68 -10.23
CA ASN A 760 -20.71 -16.44 -11.40
C ASN A 760 -19.70 -17.51 -11.83
N ARG A 761 -18.40 -17.31 -11.59
CA ARG A 761 -17.39 -18.36 -11.76
C ARG A 761 -17.58 -19.52 -10.79
N ILE A 762 -17.89 -19.23 -9.53
CA ILE A 762 -18.15 -20.27 -8.52
C ILE A 762 -19.47 -21.00 -8.86
N LEU A 763 -20.52 -20.27 -9.25
CA LEU A 763 -21.77 -20.87 -9.73
C LEU A 763 -21.53 -21.77 -10.94
N GLY A 764 -20.79 -21.28 -11.95
CA GLY A 764 -20.40 -22.05 -13.12
C GLY A 764 -19.59 -23.31 -12.78
N LEU A 765 -18.69 -23.23 -11.80
CA LEU A 765 -17.95 -24.38 -11.30
C LEU A 765 -18.87 -25.40 -10.62
N ILE A 766 -19.78 -24.95 -9.74
CA ILE A 766 -20.73 -25.84 -9.07
C ILE A 766 -21.66 -26.50 -10.10
N GLN A 767 -22.18 -25.73 -11.07
CA GLN A 767 -22.95 -26.27 -12.18
C GLN A 767 -22.14 -27.33 -12.93
N GLY A 768 -20.93 -27.00 -13.40
CA GLY A 768 -20.06 -27.94 -14.11
C GLY A 768 -19.78 -29.23 -13.34
N ILE A 769 -19.54 -29.14 -12.03
CA ILE A 769 -19.38 -30.31 -11.14
C ILE A 769 -20.68 -31.12 -11.06
N ALA A 770 -21.83 -30.46 -10.90
CA ALA A 770 -23.12 -31.13 -10.81
C ALA A 770 -23.48 -31.86 -12.12
N TYR A 771 -23.26 -31.21 -13.27
CA TYR A 771 -23.50 -31.81 -14.60
C TYR A 771 -22.53 -32.95 -14.89
N GLY A 772 -21.22 -32.73 -14.66
CA GLY A 772 -20.19 -33.75 -14.90
C GLY A 772 -20.35 -35.00 -14.05
N ASN A 773 -20.88 -34.87 -12.82
CA ASN A 773 -21.21 -36.00 -11.96
C ASN A 773 -22.67 -36.47 -12.11
N THR A 774 -23.45 -35.90 -13.03
CA THR A 774 -24.86 -36.25 -13.27
C THR A 774 -25.75 -36.17 -12.03
N LEU A 775 -25.50 -35.18 -11.15
CA LEU A 775 -26.28 -35.00 -9.92
C LEU A 775 -27.74 -34.67 -10.25
N ILE A 776 -28.67 -35.43 -9.69
CA ILE A 776 -30.10 -35.31 -10.01
C ILE A 776 -30.75 -34.31 -9.06
N SER A 777 -31.41 -33.31 -9.63
CA SER A 777 -32.25 -32.38 -8.88
C SER A 777 -33.62 -32.99 -8.61
N SER A 778 -34.20 -32.72 -7.43
CA SER A 778 -35.58 -33.16 -7.12
C SER A 778 -36.64 -32.51 -8.01
N TYR A 779 -36.34 -31.39 -8.67
CA TYR A 779 -37.24 -30.77 -9.64
C TYR A 779 -37.27 -31.53 -10.97
N LEU A 780 -36.37 -32.51 -11.15
CA LEU A 780 -36.24 -33.33 -12.36
C LEU A 780 -36.03 -32.50 -13.64
N LEU A 781 -35.39 -31.33 -13.51
CA LEU A 781 -35.09 -30.43 -14.64
C LEU A 781 -33.96 -30.94 -15.53
N ASN A 782 -33.02 -31.73 -14.98
CA ASN A 782 -31.89 -32.28 -15.71
C ASN A 782 -32.04 -33.77 -16.03
N TRP A 783 -32.53 -34.57 -15.08
CA TRP A 783 -32.70 -36.02 -15.22
C TRP A 783 -34.04 -36.46 -14.64
N TYR A 784 -34.64 -37.51 -15.20
CA TYR A 784 -35.87 -38.11 -14.71
C TYR A 784 -35.83 -39.64 -14.85
N TRP A 785 -36.69 -40.34 -14.11
CA TRP A 785 -36.78 -41.80 -14.18
C TRP A 785 -38.12 -42.25 -14.81
N PRO A 786 -38.12 -42.72 -16.06
CA PRO A 786 -39.29 -43.37 -16.65
C PRO A 786 -39.48 -44.77 -16.04
N LEU A 787 -40.73 -45.18 -15.80
CA LEU A 787 -41.08 -46.56 -15.45
C LEU A 787 -41.98 -47.18 -16.52
N HIS A 788 -41.61 -48.37 -17.00
CA HIS A 788 -42.44 -49.18 -17.89
C HIS A 788 -43.17 -50.25 -17.09
N ASN A 789 -44.48 -50.44 -17.31
CA ASN A 789 -45.35 -51.23 -16.43
C ASN A 789 -45.15 -52.76 -16.42
N ASN A 790 -44.17 -53.34 -17.13
CA ASN A 790 -44.24 -54.77 -17.48
C ASN A 790 -43.39 -55.76 -16.65
N SER A 791 -42.85 -55.41 -15.47
CA SER A 791 -42.39 -56.42 -14.50
C SER A 791 -42.15 -55.84 -13.11
N SER A 792 -42.33 -56.67 -12.08
CA SER A 792 -42.15 -56.37 -10.65
C SER A 792 -40.70 -56.04 -10.24
N GLN A 793 -39.75 -56.09 -11.17
CA GLN A 793 -38.35 -55.68 -10.99
C GLN A 793 -37.89 -54.86 -12.20
N THR A 794 -38.45 -53.68 -12.39
CA THR A 794 -37.96 -52.74 -13.40
C THR A 794 -36.85 -51.89 -12.81
N LEU A 795 -35.61 -52.11 -13.26
CA LEU A 795 -34.47 -51.24 -12.96
C LEU A 795 -34.73 -49.85 -13.57
N ALA A 796 -35.04 -48.87 -12.72
CA ALA A 796 -35.27 -47.49 -13.17
C ALA A 796 -33.93 -46.78 -13.43
N ARG A 797 -33.58 -46.58 -14.70
CA ARG A 797 -32.42 -45.77 -15.08
C ARG A 797 -32.82 -44.30 -15.23
N ALA A 798 -31.94 -43.39 -14.85
CA ALA A 798 -32.15 -41.97 -15.09
C ALA A 798 -31.96 -41.69 -16.59
N HIS A 799 -32.90 -40.94 -17.16
CA HIS A 799 -32.84 -40.40 -18.51
C HIS A 799 -32.65 -38.90 -18.44
N ALA A 800 -31.86 -38.34 -19.36
CA ALA A 800 -31.68 -36.90 -19.44
C ALA A 800 -32.95 -36.21 -19.94
N MET A 801 -33.23 -35.03 -19.41
CA MET A 801 -34.26 -34.15 -19.92
C MET A 801 -33.85 -33.62 -21.29
N THR A 802 -34.83 -33.58 -22.21
CA THR A 802 -34.70 -32.91 -23.51
C THR A 802 -35.82 -31.90 -23.62
N LEU A 803 -35.44 -30.65 -23.82
CA LEU A 803 -36.34 -29.51 -24.01
C LEU A 803 -37.02 -29.58 -25.39
N ASP A 804 -38.11 -28.83 -25.59
CA ASP A 804 -38.92 -28.85 -26.82
C ASP A 804 -38.13 -28.37 -28.05
N ASN A 805 -37.13 -27.51 -27.82
CA ASN A 805 -36.17 -27.07 -28.84
C ASN A 805 -35.14 -28.16 -29.22
N SER A 806 -35.33 -29.41 -28.80
CA SER A 806 -34.41 -30.55 -28.99
C SER A 806 -33.07 -30.43 -28.26
N CYS A 807 -32.91 -29.47 -27.34
CA CYS A 807 -31.72 -29.34 -26.52
C CYS A 807 -31.75 -30.36 -25.37
N SER A 808 -30.71 -31.19 -25.24
CA SER A 808 -30.62 -32.19 -24.18
C SER A 808 -29.69 -31.75 -23.05
N CYS A 809 -30.19 -31.82 -21.82
CA CYS A 809 -29.42 -31.56 -20.59
C CYS A 809 -28.25 -32.53 -20.36
N ARG A 810 -28.16 -33.60 -21.17
CA ARG A 810 -27.02 -34.52 -21.18
C ARG A 810 -25.79 -33.91 -21.83
N THR A 811 -25.98 -33.14 -22.90
CA THR A 811 -24.90 -32.71 -23.80
C THR A 811 -24.63 -31.22 -23.73
N HIS A 812 -25.62 -30.42 -23.32
CA HIS A 812 -25.53 -28.97 -23.23
C HIS A 812 -26.01 -28.48 -21.86
N ILE A 813 -25.14 -27.70 -21.21
CA ILE A 813 -25.42 -27.06 -19.91
C ILE A 813 -26.27 -25.80 -20.05
N ASP A 814 -26.17 -25.15 -21.20
CA ASP A 814 -26.83 -23.92 -21.60
C ASP A 814 -28.20 -24.14 -22.28
N CYS A 815 -28.73 -25.37 -22.19
CA CYS A 815 -30.08 -25.67 -22.64
C CYS A 815 -31.11 -24.85 -21.87
N VAL A 816 -31.82 -24.00 -22.60
CA VAL A 816 -32.86 -23.12 -22.06
C VAL A 816 -34.01 -22.99 -23.05
N GLN A 817 -35.24 -22.88 -22.54
CA GLN A 817 -36.39 -22.49 -23.32
C GLN A 817 -37.35 -21.59 -22.53
N PRO A 818 -38.18 -20.75 -23.19
CA PRO A 818 -39.26 -20.03 -22.54
C PRO A 818 -40.28 -21.01 -21.94
N GLU A 819 -40.70 -20.76 -20.70
CA GLU A 819 -41.64 -21.65 -20.03
C GLU A 819 -43.09 -21.23 -20.22
N SER A 820 -43.95 -22.22 -20.48
CA SER A 820 -45.40 -22.03 -20.52
C SER A 820 -46.08 -22.67 -19.31
N ILE A 821 -46.95 -21.91 -18.65
CA ILE A 821 -47.72 -22.39 -17.51
C ILE A 821 -48.97 -23.07 -18.04
N TYR A 822 -49.09 -24.37 -17.74
CA TYR A 822 -50.29 -25.14 -18.00
C TYR A 822 -51.21 -25.16 -16.78
N SER A 823 -52.50 -24.88 -16.98
CA SER A 823 -53.53 -25.04 -15.95
C SER A 823 -54.79 -25.68 -16.53
N SER A 824 -55.13 -26.87 -16.01
CA SER A 824 -56.37 -27.58 -16.34
C SER A 824 -57.62 -26.83 -15.86
N ALA A 825 -57.48 -25.84 -14.96
CA ALA A 825 -58.60 -25.02 -14.47
C ALA A 825 -59.02 -23.91 -15.44
N ILE A 826 -58.24 -23.63 -16.50
CA ILE A 826 -58.51 -22.59 -17.50
C ILE A 826 -58.44 -23.21 -18.89
N ASN A 827 -59.42 -24.04 -19.26
CA ASN A 827 -59.59 -24.58 -20.62
C ASN A 827 -58.29 -25.05 -21.31
N SER A 828 -57.34 -25.63 -20.57
CA SER A 828 -56.04 -26.08 -21.11
C SER A 828 -55.21 -24.96 -21.80
N SER A 829 -55.30 -23.70 -21.34
CA SER A 829 -54.52 -22.60 -21.92
C SER A 829 -53.09 -22.56 -21.41
N HIS A 830 -52.11 -22.50 -22.32
CA HIS A 830 -50.71 -22.25 -22.03
C HIS A 830 -50.45 -20.74 -21.95
N TRP A 831 -49.89 -20.26 -20.84
CA TRP A 831 -49.44 -18.86 -20.71
C TRP A 831 -47.93 -18.79 -20.56
N MET A 832 -47.24 -18.09 -21.46
CA MET A 832 -45.80 -17.86 -21.38
C MET A 832 -45.52 -16.62 -20.53
N MET A 833 -44.78 -16.77 -19.43
CA MET A 833 -44.39 -15.66 -18.58
C MET A 833 -43.23 -14.88 -19.24
N PRO A 834 -43.43 -13.61 -19.65
CA PRO A 834 -42.39 -12.83 -20.31
C PRO A 834 -41.13 -12.72 -19.45
N GLY A 835 -40.00 -13.14 -20.02
CA GLY A 835 -38.71 -13.10 -19.35
C GLY A 835 -38.38 -14.29 -18.45
N LEU A 836 -39.29 -15.25 -18.25
CA LEU A 836 -39.00 -16.51 -17.54
C LEU A 836 -38.55 -17.59 -18.51
N ASN A 837 -37.37 -18.14 -18.25
CA ASN A 837 -36.74 -19.19 -19.01
C ASN A 837 -36.44 -20.37 -18.10
N ILE A 838 -36.79 -21.60 -18.51
CA ILE A 838 -36.39 -22.83 -17.80
C ILE A 838 -35.15 -23.42 -18.46
N GLY A 839 -34.17 -23.74 -17.62
CA GLY A 839 -33.00 -24.51 -18.00
C GLY A 839 -32.92 -25.84 -17.26
N CYS A 840 -31.80 -26.53 -17.43
CA CYS A 840 -31.57 -27.86 -16.86
C CYS A 840 -31.37 -27.86 -15.32
N SER A 841 -31.20 -26.69 -14.70
CA SER A 841 -31.18 -26.52 -13.24
C SER A 841 -31.87 -25.21 -12.83
N ILE A 842 -32.07 -24.99 -11.53
CA ILE A 842 -32.63 -23.72 -11.03
C ILE A 842 -31.65 -22.56 -11.25
N ILE A 843 -30.35 -22.85 -11.24
CA ILE A 843 -29.31 -21.85 -11.50
C ILE A 843 -29.38 -21.39 -12.96
N ASP A 844 -29.48 -22.33 -13.90
CA ASP A 844 -29.58 -22.02 -15.33
C ASP A 844 -30.88 -21.26 -15.65
N THR A 845 -31.97 -21.67 -14.99
CA THR A 845 -33.28 -20.99 -15.03
C THR A 845 -33.13 -19.53 -14.62
N ILE A 846 -32.49 -19.23 -13.48
CA ILE A 846 -32.29 -17.84 -13.03
C ILE A 846 -31.35 -17.07 -13.95
N GLN A 847 -30.16 -17.61 -14.22
CA GLN A 847 -29.11 -16.90 -14.95
C GLN A 847 -29.59 -16.43 -16.33
N ASN A 848 -30.42 -17.25 -16.98
CA ASN A 848 -30.95 -16.96 -18.31
C ASN A 848 -32.32 -16.27 -18.32
N SER A 849 -32.94 -16.04 -17.16
CA SER A 849 -34.18 -15.27 -17.03
C SER A 849 -33.92 -13.77 -16.86
N THR A 850 -34.96 -12.97 -17.06
CA THR A 850 -34.98 -11.51 -16.94
C THR A 850 -36.11 -11.07 -16.00
N LEU A 851 -36.18 -9.78 -15.67
CA LEU A 851 -37.21 -9.24 -14.78
C LEU A 851 -38.42 -8.64 -15.54
N GLN A 852 -38.55 -8.87 -16.85
CA GLN A 852 -39.56 -8.24 -17.72
C GLN A 852 -40.98 -8.30 -17.15
N CYS A 853 -41.46 -9.48 -16.76
CA CYS A 853 -42.80 -9.62 -16.17
C CYS A 853 -42.96 -8.82 -14.86
N LEU A 854 -41.92 -8.69 -14.05
CA LEU A 854 -42.00 -8.05 -12.73
C LEU A 854 -42.16 -6.53 -12.80
N TYR A 855 -41.93 -5.92 -13.97
CA TYR A 855 -42.20 -4.50 -14.24
C TYR A 855 -43.62 -4.26 -14.80
N ASN A 856 -44.42 -5.30 -15.00
CA ASN A 856 -45.76 -5.21 -15.59
C ASN A 856 -46.82 -5.76 -14.62
N GLN A 857 -47.66 -4.88 -14.07
CA GLN A 857 -48.70 -5.27 -13.11
C GLN A 857 -49.66 -6.32 -13.68
N THR A 858 -50.08 -6.18 -14.94
CA THR A 858 -50.95 -7.17 -15.62
C THR A 858 -50.30 -8.55 -15.64
N CYS A 859 -48.98 -8.63 -15.80
CA CYS A 859 -48.25 -9.89 -15.79
C CYS A 859 -48.24 -10.55 -14.41
N ILE A 860 -48.08 -9.75 -13.35
CA ILE A 860 -48.12 -10.21 -11.96
C ILE A 860 -49.54 -10.66 -11.58
N ASP A 861 -50.56 -9.91 -11.98
CA ASP A 861 -51.96 -10.25 -11.73
C ASP A 861 -52.32 -11.59 -12.40
N LEU A 862 -51.85 -11.81 -13.64
CA LEU A 862 -52.00 -13.10 -14.32
C LEU A 862 -51.29 -14.23 -13.57
N LEU A 863 -50.03 -14.02 -13.14
CA LEU A 863 -49.28 -15.00 -12.36
C LEU A 863 -50.03 -15.38 -11.08
N GLN A 864 -50.55 -14.40 -10.35
CA GLN A 864 -51.35 -14.63 -9.14
C GLN A 864 -52.62 -15.43 -9.43
N LEU A 865 -53.31 -15.17 -10.53
CA LEU A 865 -54.49 -15.94 -10.96
C LEU A 865 -54.15 -17.42 -11.23
N PHE A 866 -53.02 -17.70 -11.87
CA PHE A 866 -52.55 -19.07 -12.12
C PHE A 866 -52.18 -19.80 -10.83
N ILE A 867 -51.63 -19.10 -9.84
CA ILE A 867 -51.28 -19.67 -8.52
C ILE A 867 -52.54 -19.95 -7.68
N GLN A 868 -53.49 -19.00 -7.61
CA GLN A 868 -54.66 -19.07 -6.73
C GLN A 868 -55.73 -20.10 -7.15
N ARG A 869 -55.81 -20.46 -8.44
CA ARG A 869 -56.78 -21.46 -8.95
C ARG A 869 -56.29 -22.91 -8.89
N SER A 870 -55.11 -23.15 -8.30
CA SER A 870 -54.65 -24.49 -7.96
C SER A 870 -55.54 -25.09 -6.86
N PRO A 871 -55.89 -26.39 -6.89
CA PRO A 871 -56.89 -27.01 -6.00
C PRO A 871 -56.54 -27.02 -4.49
N GLU A 872 -55.38 -26.49 -4.10
CA GLU A 872 -54.98 -26.36 -2.69
C GLU A 872 -55.50 -25.04 -2.09
N ARG A 873 -56.23 -25.11 -0.97
CA ARG A 873 -56.69 -23.93 -0.22
C ARG A 873 -55.51 -23.08 0.22
N LEU A 874 -55.22 -22.00 -0.51
CA LEU A 874 -54.18 -21.03 -0.16
C LEU A 874 -54.71 -20.02 0.89
N PRO A 875 -53.89 -19.65 1.90
CA PRO A 875 -54.22 -18.56 2.81
C PRO A 875 -53.92 -17.20 2.15
N ASN A 876 -54.95 -16.34 2.12
CA ASN A 876 -54.96 -14.89 1.81
C ASN A 876 -54.40 -14.41 0.45
N ASN A 877 -55.16 -13.54 -0.22
CA ASN A 877 -54.65 -12.74 -1.34
C ASN A 877 -53.53 -11.80 -0.85
N ILE A 878 -52.29 -12.07 -1.24
CA ILE A 878 -51.20 -11.10 -1.08
C ILE A 878 -51.28 -10.14 -2.26
N ASN A 879 -51.46 -8.85 -1.98
CA ASN A 879 -51.40 -7.81 -3.00
C ASN A 879 -49.93 -7.51 -3.29
N VAL A 880 -49.43 -7.87 -4.47
CA VAL A 880 -48.02 -7.68 -4.87
C VAL A 880 -47.97 -6.65 -5.99
N THR A 881 -47.16 -5.61 -5.80
CA THR A 881 -47.03 -4.53 -6.79
C THR A 881 -45.84 -4.75 -7.72
N ALA A 882 -46.00 -4.37 -8.98
CA ALA A 882 -44.92 -4.34 -9.96
C ALA A 882 -43.78 -3.42 -9.54
N LEU A 883 -42.57 -3.75 -10.00
CA LEU A 883 -41.40 -2.90 -9.87
C LEU A 883 -41.62 -1.56 -10.57
N ASN A 884 -41.07 -0.49 -9.99
CA ASN A 884 -41.27 0.86 -10.51
C ASN A 884 -40.39 1.09 -11.74
N SER A 885 -41.02 1.21 -12.91
CA SER A 885 -40.35 1.48 -14.19
C SER A 885 -39.87 2.93 -14.34
N MET A 886 -40.32 3.85 -13.48
CA MET A 886 -39.94 5.27 -13.50
C MET A 886 -38.66 5.57 -12.73
N LEU A 887 -38.17 4.63 -11.91
CA LEU A 887 -36.88 4.78 -11.21
C LEU A 887 -35.73 4.58 -12.20
N HIS A 888 -34.73 5.46 -12.16
CA HIS A 888 -33.53 5.29 -12.97
C HIS A 888 -32.82 3.99 -12.58
N THR A 889 -32.61 3.11 -13.56
CA THR A 889 -31.92 1.85 -13.36
C THR A 889 -30.82 1.63 -14.37
N ARG A 890 -29.68 1.16 -13.87
CA ARG A 890 -28.55 0.70 -14.68
C ARG A 890 -28.92 -0.52 -15.53
N TYR A 891 -29.94 -1.26 -15.12
CA TYR A 891 -30.39 -2.50 -15.74
C TYR A 891 -31.80 -2.34 -16.32
N PRO A 892 -31.92 -2.27 -17.66
CA PRO A 892 -33.21 -2.40 -18.35
C PRO A 892 -33.94 -3.70 -17.98
N PRO A 893 -35.29 -3.75 -18.04
CA PRO A 893 -36.08 -4.93 -17.63
C PRO A 893 -35.74 -6.26 -18.33
N ASP A 894 -35.22 -6.19 -19.56
CA ASP A 894 -34.77 -7.31 -20.39
C ASP A 894 -33.33 -7.76 -20.10
N THR A 895 -32.64 -7.11 -19.14
CA THR A 895 -31.32 -7.56 -18.71
C THR A 895 -31.43 -8.92 -18.02
N SER A 896 -30.56 -9.88 -18.39
CA SER A 896 -30.50 -11.17 -17.73
C SER A 896 -30.01 -11.05 -16.28
N ILE A 897 -30.55 -11.90 -15.40
CA ILE A 897 -30.15 -11.91 -13.99
C ILE A 897 -28.68 -12.31 -13.84
N LEU A 898 -28.12 -13.09 -14.78
CA LEU A 898 -26.67 -13.34 -14.83
C LEU A 898 -25.86 -12.03 -14.89
N ARG A 899 -26.22 -11.08 -15.77
CA ARG A 899 -25.51 -9.80 -15.89
C ARG A 899 -25.72 -8.89 -14.67
N MET A 900 -26.89 -8.96 -14.05
CA MET A 900 -27.16 -8.23 -12.80
C MET A 900 -26.34 -8.81 -11.64
N SER A 901 -26.29 -10.13 -11.51
CA SER A 901 -25.53 -10.85 -10.48
C SER A 901 -24.01 -10.74 -10.66
N ASP A 902 -23.50 -10.62 -11.90
CA ASP A 902 -22.09 -10.32 -12.18
C ASP A 902 -21.63 -9.08 -11.41
N GLN A 903 -22.51 -8.08 -11.33
CA GLN A 903 -22.27 -6.81 -10.65
C GLN A 903 -22.93 -6.76 -9.26
N LEU A 904 -23.33 -7.91 -8.70
CA LEU A 904 -23.97 -8.02 -7.38
C LEU A 904 -25.17 -7.08 -7.22
N PHE A 905 -26.00 -6.94 -8.27
CA PHE A 905 -27.18 -6.07 -8.29
C PHE A 905 -26.88 -4.61 -7.89
N PHE A 906 -25.63 -4.17 -8.03
CA PHE A 906 -25.18 -2.84 -7.63
C PHE A 906 -25.70 -1.77 -8.61
N GLN A 907 -26.36 -0.76 -8.05
CA GLN A 907 -26.91 0.35 -8.82
C GLN A 907 -25.91 1.51 -8.84
N GLU A 908 -25.73 2.17 -7.70
CA GLU A 908 -24.88 3.34 -7.52
C GLU A 908 -24.28 3.37 -6.11
N GLY A 909 -23.21 4.16 -5.94
CA GLY A 909 -22.55 4.35 -4.66
C GLY A 909 -22.11 5.80 -4.48
N LEU A 910 -22.61 6.45 -3.43
CA LEU A 910 -22.19 7.78 -3.01
C LEU A 910 -20.98 7.65 -2.09
N ILE A 911 -19.85 8.23 -2.49
CA ILE A 911 -18.59 8.21 -1.74
C ILE A 911 -18.25 9.65 -1.38
N GLU A 912 -18.28 9.95 -0.09
CA GLU A 912 -17.89 11.24 0.48
C GLU A 912 -16.48 11.13 1.06
N ILE A 913 -15.57 12.01 0.63
CA ILE A 913 -14.16 12.02 1.03
C ILE A 913 -13.83 13.38 1.62
N SER A 914 -13.23 13.41 2.83
CA SER A 914 -12.89 14.65 3.52
C SER A 914 -11.38 14.80 3.76
N TYR A 915 -10.71 15.63 2.96
CA TYR A 915 -9.31 15.99 3.22
C TYR A 915 -9.14 16.75 4.55
N VAL A 916 -10.15 17.53 4.95
CA VAL A 916 -10.15 18.26 6.23
C VAL A 916 -10.08 17.29 7.41
N GLU A 917 -10.83 16.20 7.34
CA GLU A 917 -10.84 15.21 8.42
C GLU A 917 -9.54 14.39 8.41
N PHE A 918 -9.02 14.04 7.23
CA PHE A 918 -7.69 13.43 7.10
C PHE A 918 -6.59 14.32 7.72
N TYR A 919 -6.62 15.62 7.47
CA TYR A 919 -5.67 16.58 8.06
C TYR A 919 -5.74 16.62 9.58
N LYS A 920 -6.94 16.62 10.16
CA LYS A 920 -7.14 16.60 11.61
C LYS A 920 -6.59 15.33 12.27
N GLN A 921 -6.76 14.17 11.63
CA GLN A 921 -6.25 12.92 12.16
C GLN A 921 -4.72 12.83 12.03
N CYS A 922 -4.14 13.31 10.92
CA CYS A 922 -2.69 13.40 10.77
C CYS A 922 -2.07 14.38 11.78
N ALA A 923 -2.75 15.50 12.09
CA ALA A 923 -2.34 16.53 13.05
C ALA A 923 -0.82 16.76 13.10
N PRO A 924 -0.22 17.37 12.06
CA PRO A 924 1.23 17.51 11.99
C PRO A 924 1.75 18.42 13.12
N ASN A 925 2.69 17.92 13.91
CA ASN A 925 3.28 18.67 15.03
C ASN A 925 4.11 19.86 14.55
N TYR A 926 4.81 19.69 13.42
CA TYR A 926 5.55 20.75 12.75
C TYR A 926 5.66 20.43 11.25
N CYS A 927 5.92 21.44 10.43
CA CYS A 927 6.36 21.27 9.04
C CYS A 927 7.73 21.91 8.87
N SER A 928 8.58 21.31 8.04
CA SER A 928 9.91 21.84 7.72
C SER A 928 10.15 21.87 6.22
N TYR A 929 10.89 22.86 5.72
CA TYR A 929 11.26 22.94 4.32
C TYR A 929 12.65 23.51 4.16
N THR A 930 13.31 23.11 3.06
CA THR A 930 14.69 23.51 2.76
C THR A 930 14.71 24.35 1.49
N PHE A 931 15.23 25.57 1.57
CA PHE A 931 15.38 26.46 0.43
C PHE A 931 16.79 27.05 0.35
N GLU A 932 17.20 27.43 -0.87
CA GLU A 932 18.47 28.11 -1.11
C GLU A 932 18.29 29.62 -0.91
N LYS A 933 18.94 30.18 0.10
CA LYS A 933 18.99 31.62 0.37
C LYS A 933 20.36 32.18 0.03
N HIS A 934 20.43 33.41 -0.47
CA HIS A 934 21.72 34.09 -0.58
C HIS A 934 22.38 34.27 0.79
N SER A 935 23.70 34.12 0.83
CA SER A 935 24.49 34.30 2.05
C SER A 935 24.18 35.66 2.69
N ASN A 936 24.05 35.69 4.02
CA ASN A 936 23.75 36.94 4.75
C ASN A 936 24.83 38.01 4.46
N PHE A 937 24.41 39.26 4.31
CA PHE A 937 25.28 40.43 4.10
C PHE A 937 26.46 40.51 5.09
N LEU A 938 26.24 40.16 6.36
CA LEU A 938 27.30 40.13 7.37
C LEU A 938 28.35 39.04 7.10
N VAL A 939 27.92 37.87 6.63
CA VAL A 939 28.81 36.77 6.22
C VAL A 939 29.62 37.21 5.00
N ILE A 940 29.00 37.90 4.04
CA ILE A 940 29.67 38.47 2.86
C ILE A 940 30.76 39.47 3.29
N ILE A 941 30.44 40.43 4.17
CA ILE A 941 31.41 41.42 4.67
C ILE A 941 32.57 40.74 5.41
N SER A 942 32.28 39.77 6.28
CA SER A 942 33.33 39.07 7.04
C SER A 942 34.32 38.35 6.13
N ARG A 943 33.85 37.72 5.04
CA ARG A 943 34.70 37.06 4.03
C ARG A 943 35.55 38.07 3.25
N ILE A 944 34.99 39.23 2.91
CA ILE A 944 35.71 40.31 2.22
C ILE A 944 36.81 40.87 3.11
N LEU A 945 36.50 41.21 4.37
CA LEU A 945 37.48 41.73 5.34
C LEU A 945 38.61 40.72 5.58
N ALA A 946 38.28 39.44 5.73
CA ALA A 946 39.27 38.39 5.95
C ALA A 946 40.27 38.24 4.79
N LEU A 947 39.79 38.37 3.55
CA LEU A 947 40.62 38.25 2.36
C LEU A 947 41.40 39.52 2.02
N TRP A 948 40.89 40.69 2.42
CA TRP A 948 41.52 41.97 2.11
C TRP A 948 42.89 42.13 2.79
N GLY A 949 43.02 41.66 4.03
CA GLY A 949 44.32 41.65 4.74
C GLY A 949 45.39 40.80 4.03
N GLY A 950 45.01 39.61 3.56
CA GLY A 950 45.93 38.74 2.84
C GLY A 950 46.33 39.28 1.46
N LEU A 951 45.40 39.90 0.73
CA LEU A 951 45.67 40.51 -0.57
C LEU A 951 46.58 41.74 -0.47
N THR A 952 46.37 42.60 0.54
CA THR A 952 47.20 43.80 0.75
C THR A 952 48.65 43.44 1.05
N LEU A 953 48.91 42.42 1.87
CA LEU A 953 50.27 41.95 2.13
C LEU A 953 50.90 41.25 0.91
N SER A 954 50.14 40.37 0.24
CA SER A 954 50.63 39.61 -0.92
C SER A 954 51.00 40.53 -2.09
N PHE A 955 50.11 41.47 -2.44
CA PHE A 955 50.41 42.44 -3.48
C PHE A 955 51.43 43.49 -3.04
N GLY A 956 51.50 43.80 -1.75
CA GLY A 956 52.52 44.67 -1.17
C GLY A 956 53.94 44.13 -1.42
N PHE A 957 54.10 42.80 -1.42
CA PHE A 957 55.36 42.14 -1.75
C PHE A 957 55.53 41.91 -3.27
N LEU A 958 54.49 41.44 -3.95
CA LEU A 958 54.56 41.07 -5.37
C LEU A 958 54.75 42.27 -6.29
N ALA A 959 54.06 43.40 -6.04
CA ALA A 959 54.11 44.54 -6.96
C ALA A 959 55.53 45.16 -7.08
N PRO A 960 56.29 45.40 -6.00
CA PRO A 960 57.70 45.82 -6.10
C PRO A 960 58.59 44.80 -6.81
N CYS A 961 58.34 43.50 -6.57
CA CYS A 961 59.13 42.41 -7.13
C CYS A 961 58.89 42.26 -8.65
N ILE A 962 57.64 42.32 -9.09
CA ILE A 962 57.25 42.29 -10.51
C ILE A 962 57.80 43.51 -11.25
N VAL A 963 57.69 44.70 -10.67
CA VAL A 963 58.25 45.90 -11.29
C VAL A 963 59.78 45.83 -11.35
N ARG A 964 60.45 45.28 -10.32
CA ARG A 964 61.90 45.02 -10.35
C ARG A 964 62.29 44.09 -11.49
N LEU A 965 61.58 42.97 -11.63
CA LEU A 965 61.80 41.97 -12.69
C LEU A 965 61.53 42.56 -14.08
N TRP A 966 60.45 43.32 -14.24
CA TRP A 966 60.10 43.99 -15.50
C TRP A 966 61.20 44.97 -15.95
N PHE A 967 61.73 45.78 -15.03
CA PHE A 967 62.85 46.66 -15.33
C PHE A 967 64.14 45.88 -15.65
N GLN A 968 64.44 44.80 -14.90
CA GLN A 968 65.60 43.93 -15.17
C GLN A 968 65.54 43.29 -16.56
N ILE A 969 64.36 42.80 -16.97
CA ILE A 969 64.12 42.22 -18.30
C ILE A 969 64.22 43.28 -19.39
N ASN A 970 63.71 44.50 -19.16
CA ASN A 970 63.82 45.60 -20.13
C ASN A 970 65.27 46.09 -20.30
N THR A 971 66.06 46.15 -19.22
CA THR A 971 67.50 46.45 -19.31
C THR A 971 68.26 45.35 -20.05
N TYR A 972 67.88 44.08 -19.87
CA TYR A 972 68.47 42.96 -20.62
C TYR A 972 68.11 43.03 -22.12
N ARG A 973 66.86 43.35 -22.47
CA ARG A 973 66.40 43.56 -23.85
C ARG A 973 67.01 44.80 -24.53
N GLN A 974 67.32 45.85 -23.79
CA GLN A 974 68.03 47.01 -24.31
C GLN A 974 69.52 46.69 -24.55
N ASN A 975 70.17 45.95 -23.65
CA ASN A 975 71.54 45.51 -23.83
C ASN A 975 71.70 44.47 -24.97
N SER A 976 70.71 43.60 -25.18
CA SER A 976 70.70 42.65 -26.31
C SER A 976 70.41 43.30 -27.68
N ARG A 977 70.00 44.57 -27.73
CA ARG A 977 69.85 45.35 -28.98
C ARG A 977 71.10 46.17 -29.34
N ILE A 978 72.08 46.27 -28.44
CA ILE A 978 73.30 47.07 -28.62
C ILE A 978 74.51 46.21 -29.08
N HIS A 979 74.36 44.89 -29.14
CA HIS A 979 75.30 43.99 -29.84
C HIS A 979 74.61 43.34 -31.05
N PRO A 980 74.89 43.79 -32.29
CA PRO A 980 74.67 42.95 -33.46
C PRO A 980 75.68 41.80 -33.39
N ALA A 981 75.21 40.57 -33.59
CA ALA A 981 76.07 39.45 -33.92
C ALA A 981 76.84 39.80 -35.20
N ALA A 982 78.16 39.66 -35.14
CA ALA A 982 79.00 39.43 -36.30
C ALA A 982 78.73 38.03 -36.87
#